data_AF-A0A5C6CT97-F1
#
_entry.id   AF-A0A5C6CT97-F1
#
_cell.length_a   1.000
_cell.length_b   1.000
_cell.length_c   1.000
_cell.angle_alpha   90.00
_cell.angle_beta   90.00
_cell.angle_gamma   90.00
#
_symmetry.space_group_name_H-M   'P 1'
#
loop_
_entity.id
_entity.type
_entity.pdbx_description
1 polymer ?
#
loop_
_entity_poly.entity_id
_entity_poly.type
_entity_poly.pdbx_seq_one_letter_code
_entity_poly.pdbx_strand_id
1 'polypeptide(L)'
;MFRFKVVSLFAVSMLLSAWISPAEAQLTEFLWNGSTGAQNWQQNGNWDMANFPNDPQHVANLSVGLGSNLTIDIGTTGNDVTIAGLNIGGTAGSVTTDLVSSGATLRFHNGFSPDLADADFNNNKTVDGADFLIWQRNYGTNVLNKFFGDANGDFFVDGADLQIWKDNYGLDSLGLNSGAPIITTKGAVGTINRISSNVHIVGEQLQVGGGANLTIAGNISFQNDTPEDGGILSSISNTNSGITTTINGDINLVNQFDGMGGAFGLNTHEYAQGTLIVNGVIDDGAVSTRLWVGPGVSAVVMPLNTVRLNSANTHSGGVTLRRVNLELADDAALGTGSLAQQGPNNQYGFNIIPVNGDRTLANDIVVQHNTTFKGSQNLTLTGAITQQNNKSFVNLLDAGKTLTLTGRLDIWNDDEQSDRVFVFDGTGSTMVTGLIRDDPLDSGQFRAIEKSGTGVLKIDVAAGGNQHTSRTLIKMGNMHYADNGSLNTGAGLILSLGGAVGVDSHPVGQNLGTNATFLGKIDPTSTGGLMLASTDTSTALNFTAGDLAVFASKMSVAAPETGISYTGTITPAGNTYKLGGGVGTLTLPNAQLSGGNSLIVKNGGTVQLLGDNTFTGSTTILTKYSSTRQEQAAADTDSTNVAKAVFYDRFVSPTLVVDHLANGNSPSSIGSASNVASNLLIQGSTLKYVGNGDTTDRLFTIGTGGATINASGTGAVVFSNTGALGRADAASRTGSLISTFPTSILGVVEVTDIVAGMPVSDPSPGGIVIDPQCNPDGSNCIPAGTVVTGVSDDGKQITLSNGIATTFKPNTTIVFGTTPRTLTLDGLNSGNNTIASVISNSAAGGIVGITKKGTGKWLLTGANTYTGDTSVEAGILSMNNAFLADSSAVRISTGGILDLNFGGSDIVGSLFLNGAAQANGLWGSLASSATFKSPLFTGNGLLNVGGTPLGALAAVPEPNALILAAMATLGLAGFRRRSPLALC
;
A
#
# COMPACT_ATOMS: atom_id res chain seq x y z
N MET A 1 36.34 74.75 22.78
CA MET A 1 36.92 76.00 22.25
C MET A 1 36.60 76.03 20.75
N PHE A 2 35.86 77.06 20.28
CA PHE A 2 35.48 77.43 18.88
C PHE A 2 34.84 76.35 17.96
N ARG A 3 33.58 76.43 17.48
CA ARG A 3 32.77 77.42 16.71
C ARG A 3 32.91 77.35 15.16
N PHE A 4 31.80 76.92 14.53
CA PHE A 4 31.10 77.39 13.31
C PHE A 4 31.51 76.98 11.86
N LYS A 5 30.51 76.34 11.20
CA LYS A 5 29.92 76.49 9.84
C LYS A 5 30.71 77.26 8.76
N VAL A 6 30.67 76.76 7.51
CA VAL A 6 29.82 77.23 6.38
C VAL A 6 30.07 76.36 5.12
N VAL A 7 28.97 76.10 4.39
CA VAL A 7 28.84 75.39 3.11
C VAL A 7 29.02 76.34 1.92
N SER A 8 29.72 75.94 0.85
CA SER A 8 29.47 76.23 -0.60
C SER A 8 30.61 75.58 -1.42
N LEU A 9 30.45 74.47 -2.16
CA LEU A 9 29.78 74.27 -3.46
C LEU A 9 30.33 75.18 -4.59
N PHE A 10 31.30 74.70 -5.39
CA PHE A 10 31.14 74.28 -6.80
C PHE A 10 32.48 74.05 -7.55
N ALA A 11 32.60 72.84 -8.11
CA ALA A 11 33.27 72.38 -9.34
C ALA A 11 34.73 72.77 -9.66
N VAL A 12 35.57 71.77 -9.98
CA VAL A 12 35.92 71.40 -11.37
C VAL A 12 36.86 70.16 -11.37
N SER A 13 36.48 69.15 -12.16
CA SER A 13 37.29 68.07 -12.77
C SER A 13 37.85 66.93 -11.89
N MET A 14 37.11 65.83 -11.80
CA MET A 14 37.69 64.48 -11.63
C MET A 14 37.47 63.67 -12.91
N LEU A 15 38.59 63.24 -13.49
CA LEU A 15 38.67 62.27 -14.58
C LEU A 15 38.27 60.87 -14.10
N LEU A 16 37.68 60.15 -15.05
CA LEU A 16 37.16 58.79 -15.01
C LEU A 16 38.10 57.75 -14.35
N SER A 17 37.56 57.04 -13.36
CA SER A 17 37.65 55.58 -13.29
C SER A 17 36.30 55.06 -12.77
N ALA A 18 35.43 54.66 -13.70
CA ALA A 18 34.22 53.94 -13.36
C ALA A 18 34.63 52.56 -12.82
N TRP A 19 34.61 52.39 -11.51
CA TRP A 19 34.38 51.07 -10.94
C TRP A 19 32.87 50.83 -11.04
N ILE A 20 32.48 50.30 -12.20
CA ILE A 20 31.22 49.59 -12.35
C ILE A 20 31.35 48.40 -11.40
N SER A 21 30.58 48.40 -10.30
CA SER A 21 30.31 47.16 -9.58
C SER A 21 29.69 46.19 -10.59
N PRO A 22 30.21 44.96 -10.76
CA PRO A 22 29.55 44.02 -11.66
C PRO A 22 28.11 43.84 -11.16
N ALA A 23 27.15 43.93 -12.09
CA ALA A 23 25.80 43.46 -11.84
C ALA A 23 25.88 42.04 -11.27
N GLU A 24 25.17 41.80 -10.18
CA GLU A 24 25.16 40.54 -9.44
C GLU A 24 24.87 39.36 -10.38
N ALA A 25 25.70 38.32 -10.29
CA ALA A 25 25.64 37.17 -11.19
C ALA A 25 24.42 36.29 -10.85
N GLN A 26 23.37 36.38 -11.65
CA GLN A 26 22.30 35.39 -11.77
C GLN A 26 22.49 34.62 -13.08
N LEU A 27 21.85 33.44 -13.23
CA LEU A 27 21.75 32.81 -14.55
C LEU A 27 21.09 33.79 -15.52
N THR A 28 21.74 34.11 -16.64
CA THR A 28 21.18 35.05 -17.62
C THR A 28 20.27 34.30 -18.58
N GLU A 29 18.98 34.66 -18.61
CA GLU A 29 18.02 34.08 -19.54
C GLU A 29 18.01 34.83 -20.88
N PHE A 30 18.25 34.11 -21.97
CA PHE A 30 18.14 34.59 -23.35
C PHE A 30 16.76 34.22 -23.90
N LEU A 31 15.96 35.23 -24.25
CA LEU A 31 14.61 35.02 -24.77
C LEU A 31 14.61 34.93 -26.30
N TRP A 32 13.94 33.90 -26.82
CA TRP A 32 13.71 33.77 -28.25
C TRP A 32 12.79 34.89 -28.77
N ASN A 33 13.16 35.53 -29.87
CA ASN A 33 12.46 36.69 -30.40
C ASN A 33 11.08 36.38 -31.06
N GLY A 34 10.71 35.10 -31.17
CA GLY A 34 9.47 34.64 -31.80
C GLY A 34 9.59 34.25 -33.28
N SER A 35 10.79 34.27 -33.87
CA SER A 35 11.05 33.72 -35.21
C SER A 35 10.59 32.26 -35.31
N THR A 36 10.04 31.87 -36.46
CA THR A 36 9.56 30.49 -36.71
C THR A 36 10.25 29.88 -37.94
N GLY A 37 9.96 28.61 -38.24
CA GLY A 37 10.57 27.87 -39.36
C GLY A 37 11.97 27.35 -39.02
N ALA A 38 12.78 27.12 -40.04
CA ALA A 38 14.18 26.70 -39.89
C ALA A 38 15.05 27.91 -39.52
N GLN A 39 15.77 27.80 -38.40
CA GLN A 39 16.55 28.87 -37.79
C GLN A 39 17.91 28.34 -37.34
N ASN A 40 18.88 29.23 -37.15
CA ASN A 40 20.17 28.88 -36.57
C ASN A 40 20.26 29.43 -35.14
N TRP A 41 20.83 28.65 -34.22
CA TRP A 41 21.05 29.06 -32.84
C TRP A 41 21.98 30.28 -32.76
N GLN A 42 23.06 30.23 -33.55
CA GLN A 42 24.15 31.20 -33.56
C GLN A 42 23.90 32.36 -34.55
N GLN A 43 22.65 32.84 -34.62
CA GLN A 43 22.24 33.94 -35.50
C GLN A 43 21.86 35.18 -34.69
N ASN A 44 22.61 36.26 -34.90
CA ASN A 44 22.30 37.55 -34.30
C ASN A 44 20.90 38.03 -34.72
N GLY A 45 20.11 38.45 -33.73
CA GLY A 45 18.74 38.92 -33.92
C GLY A 45 17.66 37.88 -33.66
N ASN A 46 18.01 36.59 -33.50
CA ASN A 46 17.05 35.55 -33.05
C ASN A 46 16.82 35.55 -31.53
N TRP A 47 17.75 36.14 -30.78
CA TRP A 47 17.66 36.34 -29.33
C TRP A 47 17.44 37.82 -29.02
N ASP A 48 16.85 38.10 -27.86
CA ASP A 48 16.59 39.45 -27.35
C ASP A 48 17.85 40.23 -26.95
N MET A 49 18.93 39.53 -26.63
CA MET A 49 20.25 40.10 -26.31
C MET A 49 21.24 40.02 -27.48
N ALA A 50 22.30 40.82 -27.42
CA ALA A 50 23.43 40.68 -28.33
C ALA A 50 24.15 39.35 -28.06
N ASN A 51 24.42 38.56 -29.11
CA ASN A 51 24.91 37.17 -29.09
C ASN A 51 23.81 36.11 -28.85
N PHE A 52 24.17 34.95 -28.32
CA PHE A 52 23.33 33.79 -28.13
C PHE A 52 23.79 33.02 -26.88
N PRO A 53 22.90 32.26 -26.21
CA PRO A 53 23.26 31.49 -25.02
C PRO A 53 24.23 30.36 -25.39
N ASN A 54 25.46 30.40 -24.85
CA ASN A 54 26.49 29.39 -25.10
C ASN A 54 27.55 29.30 -23.99
N ASP A 55 27.13 29.29 -22.74
CA ASP A 55 28.01 29.04 -21.59
C ASP A 55 27.22 28.50 -20.39
N PRO A 56 27.93 28.02 -19.35
CA PRO A 56 27.32 27.38 -18.18
C PRO A 56 26.55 28.32 -17.24
N GLN A 57 26.40 29.61 -17.58
CA GLN A 57 25.64 30.59 -16.80
C GLN A 57 24.38 31.07 -17.54
N HIS A 58 24.10 30.55 -18.74
CA HIS A 58 23.01 31.02 -19.59
C HIS A 58 21.86 30.02 -19.74
N VAL A 59 20.64 30.52 -19.63
CA VAL A 59 19.40 29.79 -19.88
C VAL A 59 18.85 30.19 -21.24
N ALA A 60 18.55 29.22 -22.09
CA ALA A 60 17.91 29.46 -23.38
C ALA A 60 16.39 29.34 -23.25
N ASN A 61 15.64 30.41 -23.51
CA ASN A 61 14.18 30.40 -23.44
C ASN A 61 13.51 30.46 -24.81
N LEU A 62 13.15 29.28 -25.30
CA LEU A 62 12.38 29.06 -26.54
C LEU A 62 10.86 28.97 -26.28
N SER A 63 10.40 29.12 -25.04
CA SER A 63 8.99 29.01 -24.69
C SER A 63 8.25 30.33 -24.89
N VAL A 64 7.98 30.65 -26.15
CA VAL A 64 7.34 31.90 -26.55
C VAL A 64 6.08 31.66 -27.41
N GLY A 65 5.36 32.73 -27.70
CA GLY A 65 4.21 32.67 -28.61
C GLY A 65 4.65 32.44 -30.06
N LEU A 66 4.60 31.21 -30.53
CA LEU A 66 5.00 30.84 -31.90
C LEU A 66 3.79 30.73 -32.83
N GLY A 67 3.87 31.38 -34.00
CA GLY A 67 2.84 31.32 -35.04
C GLY A 67 2.87 30.05 -35.91
N SER A 68 3.95 29.27 -35.86
CA SER A 68 4.15 28.01 -36.59
C SER A 68 5.30 27.21 -35.96
N ASN A 69 5.60 26.01 -36.49
CA ASN A 69 6.73 25.18 -36.05
C ASN A 69 8.07 25.95 -36.07
N LEU A 70 8.95 25.61 -35.14
CA LEU A 70 10.31 26.14 -34.98
C LEU A 70 11.31 24.99 -34.97
N THR A 71 12.29 25.04 -35.87
CA THR A 71 13.41 24.09 -35.93
C THR A 71 14.71 24.87 -35.89
N ILE A 72 15.55 24.61 -34.88
CA ILE A 72 16.79 25.36 -34.64
C ILE A 72 17.98 24.43 -34.83
N ASP A 73 18.86 24.74 -35.79
CA ASP A 73 20.17 24.08 -35.90
C ASP A 73 21.15 24.70 -34.89
N ILE A 74 21.66 23.88 -33.98
CA ILE A 74 22.59 24.31 -32.92
C ILE A 74 24.04 24.47 -33.42
N GLY A 75 24.38 23.93 -34.60
CA GLY A 75 25.71 24.14 -35.20
C GLY A 75 26.35 22.90 -35.80
N THR A 76 27.58 23.09 -36.30
CA THR A 76 28.41 22.07 -36.95
C THR A 76 29.39 21.42 -35.97
N THR A 77 30.00 20.30 -36.36
CA THR A 77 31.03 19.61 -35.57
C THR A 77 32.11 20.55 -35.04
N GLY A 78 32.38 20.46 -33.73
CA GLY A 78 33.37 21.28 -33.02
C GLY A 78 32.84 22.60 -32.44
N ASN A 79 31.58 22.95 -32.70
CA ASN A 79 30.92 24.15 -32.17
C ASN A 79 29.75 23.77 -31.24
N ASP A 80 30.05 23.01 -30.18
CA ASP A 80 29.05 22.61 -29.18
C ASP A 80 28.39 23.83 -28.52
N VAL A 81 27.11 23.66 -28.15
CA VAL A 81 26.34 24.68 -27.42
C VAL A 81 26.22 24.28 -25.96
N THR A 82 26.71 25.10 -25.04
CA THR A 82 26.57 24.86 -23.59
C THR A 82 25.53 25.79 -22.98
N ILE A 83 24.62 25.24 -22.17
CA ILE A 83 23.59 26.01 -21.46
C ILE A 83 23.38 25.46 -20.04
N ALA A 84 23.05 26.37 -19.12
CA ALA A 84 22.61 26.06 -17.76
C ALA A 84 21.15 25.60 -17.70
N GLY A 85 20.33 25.99 -18.69
CA GLY A 85 18.94 25.55 -18.75
C GLY A 85 18.26 25.83 -20.08
N LEU A 86 17.15 25.15 -20.33
CA LEU A 86 16.35 25.24 -21.54
C LEU A 86 14.86 25.33 -21.21
N ASN A 87 14.21 26.42 -21.58
CA ASN A 87 12.74 26.50 -21.61
C ASN A 87 12.28 26.23 -23.05
N ILE A 88 11.42 25.22 -23.27
CA ILE A 88 11.02 24.79 -24.62
C ILE A 88 9.50 24.64 -24.75
N GLY A 89 8.96 25.12 -25.87
CA GLY A 89 7.59 24.84 -26.31
C GLY A 89 6.73 26.08 -26.57
N GLY A 90 6.06 26.08 -27.73
CA GLY A 90 5.22 27.20 -28.18
C GLY A 90 3.94 27.36 -27.37
N THR A 91 3.68 28.57 -26.89
CA THR A 91 2.56 28.89 -25.98
C THR A 91 1.28 29.36 -26.68
N ALA A 92 1.37 29.76 -27.96
CA ALA A 92 0.24 30.33 -28.71
C ALA A 92 -0.66 29.27 -29.37
N GLY A 93 -0.18 28.04 -29.59
CA GLY A 93 -0.90 26.97 -30.25
C GLY A 93 -0.11 25.67 -30.33
N SER A 94 -0.72 24.62 -30.88
CA SER A 94 -0.07 23.31 -31.06
C SER A 94 0.98 23.40 -32.17
N VAL A 95 2.25 23.46 -31.78
CA VAL A 95 3.40 23.58 -32.68
C VAL A 95 4.52 22.63 -32.26
N THR A 96 5.43 22.33 -33.19
CA THR A 96 6.68 21.63 -32.87
C THR A 96 7.80 22.63 -32.61
N THR A 97 8.51 22.49 -31.50
CA THR A 97 9.81 23.15 -31.24
C THR A 97 10.89 22.07 -31.21
N ASP A 98 11.85 22.16 -32.11
CA ASP A 98 12.87 21.11 -32.31
C ASP A 98 14.28 21.68 -32.39
N LEU A 99 15.19 21.13 -31.60
CA LEU A 99 16.63 21.43 -31.64
C LEU A 99 17.34 20.37 -32.48
N VAL A 100 17.78 20.71 -33.68
CA VAL A 100 18.52 19.84 -34.60
C VAL A 100 20.01 20.22 -34.60
N SER A 101 20.84 19.41 -35.25
CA SER A 101 22.28 19.69 -35.34
C SER A 101 22.85 19.24 -36.67
N SER A 102 23.72 20.07 -37.25
CA SER A 102 24.62 19.72 -38.36
C SER A 102 25.95 19.10 -37.89
N GLY A 103 26.08 18.74 -36.60
CA GLY A 103 27.22 18.01 -36.05
C GLY A 103 27.70 18.47 -34.67
N ALA A 104 27.15 19.55 -34.11
CA ALA A 104 27.39 20.01 -32.73
C ALA A 104 26.58 19.20 -31.69
N THR A 105 27.01 19.26 -30.43
CA THR A 105 26.34 18.66 -29.27
C THR A 105 25.74 19.74 -28.37
N LEU A 106 24.55 19.50 -27.83
CA LEU A 106 23.94 20.34 -26.81
C LEU A 106 24.40 19.88 -25.42
N ARG A 107 25.19 20.71 -24.74
CA ARG A 107 25.78 20.43 -23.43
C ARG A 107 24.96 21.10 -22.34
N PHE A 108 24.53 20.30 -21.36
CA PHE A 108 23.94 20.79 -20.13
C PHE A 108 25.00 20.80 -19.05
N HIS A 109 25.38 22.01 -18.65
CA HIS A 109 26.30 22.25 -17.55
C HIS A 109 25.85 23.55 -16.89
N ASN A 110 25.63 23.51 -15.59
CA ASN A 110 25.37 24.71 -14.83
C ASN A 110 26.58 24.96 -13.94
N GLY A 111 27.46 25.83 -14.41
CA GLY A 111 28.70 26.22 -13.72
C GLY A 111 28.46 27.30 -12.67
N PHE A 112 27.18 27.55 -12.33
CA PHE A 112 26.80 28.47 -11.28
C PHE A 112 26.94 27.77 -9.92
N SER A 113 28.10 27.94 -9.30
CA SER A 113 28.27 27.75 -7.87
C SER A 113 28.06 29.12 -7.23
N PRO A 114 26.90 29.42 -6.59
CA PRO A 114 26.79 30.62 -5.81
C PRO A 114 27.75 30.48 -4.63
N ASP A 115 28.92 31.09 -4.73
CA ASP A 115 29.80 31.34 -3.59
C ASP A 115 29.21 32.53 -2.81
N LEU A 116 27.97 32.34 -2.33
CA LEU A 116 27.21 33.34 -1.61
C LEU A 116 26.96 32.77 -0.22
N ALA A 117 27.73 33.31 0.72
CA ALA A 117 27.35 33.48 2.11
C ALA A 117 25.81 33.40 2.32
N ASP A 118 25.36 32.42 3.12
CA ASP A 118 23.95 32.08 3.29
C ASP A 118 23.27 33.03 4.30
N ALA A 119 22.24 33.75 3.82
CA ALA A 119 21.47 34.70 4.61
C ALA A 119 20.12 34.17 5.15
N ASP A 120 19.84 32.86 5.01
CA ASP A 120 18.72 32.22 5.70
C ASP A 120 19.11 31.94 7.17
N PHE A 121 19.03 32.99 7.98
CA PHE A 121 19.47 32.96 9.37
C PHE A 121 18.49 32.18 10.27
N ASN A 122 17.23 32.00 9.85
CA ASN A 122 16.24 31.26 10.63
C ASN A 122 16.05 29.79 10.16
N ASN A 123 16.70 29.42 9.05
CA ASN A 123 16.74 28.09 8.45
C ASN A 123 15.35 27.54 8.10
N ASN A 124 14.43 28.43 7.69
CA ASN A 124 13.11 28.06 7.19
C ASN A 124 13.08 27.86 5.67
N LYS A 125 14.25 27.93 5.00
CA LYS A 125 14.44 27.73 3.57
C LYS A 125 13.95 28.89 2.70
N THR A 126 13.81 30.09 3.25
CA THR A 126 13.44 31.29 2.50
C THR A 126 14.16 32.48 3.10
N VAL A 127 14.89 33.26 2.30
CA VAL A 127 15.48 34.51 2.79
C VAL A 127 14.43 35.61 2.71
N ASP A 128 13.83 35.94 3.84
CA ASP A 128 12.72 36.88 3.90
C ASP A 128 12.88 37.93 5.01
N GLY A 129 11.79 38.64 5.32
CA GLY A 129 11.78 39.67 6.36
C GLY A 129 12.06 39.12 7.76
N ALA A 130 11.88 37.83 8.00
CA ALA A 130 12.23 37.18 9.26
C ALA A 130 13.76 37.06 9.42
N ASP A 131 14.49 36.82 8.35
CA ASP A 131 15.97 36.82 8.36
C ASP A 131 16.52 38.22 8.54
N PHE A 132 15.93 39.20 7.86
CA PHE A 132 16.28 40.61 8.09
C PHE A 132 16.17 40.99 9.56
N LEU A 133 15.11 40.52 10.22
CA LEU A 133 14.87 40.77 11.64
C LEU A 133 15.94 40.11 12.52
N ILE A 134 16.52 38.98 12.11
CA ILE A 134 17.63 38.34 12.81
C ILE A 134 18.91 39.15 12.65
N TRP A 135 19.28 39.53 11.43
CA TRP A 135 20.42 40.41 11.19
C TRP A 135 20.27 41.74 11.93
N GLN A 136 19.11 42.40 11.79
CA GLN A 136 18.86 43.70 12.39
C GLN A 136 18.95 43.66 13.93
N ARG A 137 18.51 42.56 14.56
CA ARG A 137 18.59 42.40 16.02
C ARG A 137 20.01 42.22 16.54
N ASN A 138 20.89 41.69 15.71
CA ASN A 138 22.25 41.34 16.09
C ASN A 138 23.30 42.26 15.46
N TYR A 139 22.90 43.28 14.70
CA TYR A 139 23.81 44.27 14.10
C TYR A 139 24.75 44.89 15.14
N GLY A 140 26.06 44.79 14.88
CA GLY A 140 27.14 45.24 15.75
C GLY A 140 27.57 44.24 16.83
N THR A 141 27.04 43.02 16.83
CA THR A 141 27.49 41.94 17.73
C THR A 141 28.61 41.11 17.10
N ASN A 142 29.45 40.49 17.94
CA ASN A 142 30.46 39.53 17.52
C ASN A 142 30.03 38.14 17.99
N VAL A 143 29.59 37.31 17.05
CA VAL A 143 28.92 36.03 17.30
C VAL A 143 29.41 35.00 16.29
N LEU A 144 29.71 33.80 16.79
CA LEU A 144 30.15 32.66 15.97
C LEU A 144 28.92 31.92 15.44
N ASN A 145 28.34 32.37 14.32
CA ASN A 145 27.57 31.60 13.32
C ASN A 145 26.51 32.45 12.59
N LYS A 146 26.10 31.96 11.41
CA LYS A 146 25.06 32.53 10.54
C LYS A 146 23.68 32.69 11.17
N PHE A 147 23.29 31.89 12.16
CA PHE A 147 21.95 31.98 12.78
C PHE A 147 21.73 33.29 13.54
N PHE A 148 22.80 34.07 13.76
CA PHE A 148 22.74 35.39 14.36
C PHE A 148 22.89 36.53 13.35
N GLY A 149 22.90 36.25 12.05
CA GLY A 149 22.98 37.29 11.01
C GLY A 149 24.38 37.54 10.45
N ASP A 150 25.37 36.72 10.79
CA ASP A 150 26.73 36.73 10.22
C ASP A 150 26.73 35.86 8.95
N ALA A 151 26.37 36.47 7.82
CA ALA A 151 26.21 35.76 6.55
C ALA A 151 27.57 35.39 5.97
N ASN A 152 28.56 36.30 6.05
CA ASN A 152 29.88 36.10 5.44
C ASN A 152 30.83 35.23 6.30
N GLY A 153 30.45 34.92 7.54
CA GLY A 153 31.21 34.07 8.45
C GLY A 153 32.46 34.72 9.04
N ASP A 154 32.53 36.07 9.05
CA ASP A 154 33.68 36.83 9.54
C ASP A 154 33.62 37.13 11.05
N PHE A 155 32.58 36.63 11.72
CA PHE A 155 32.27 36.79 13.15
C PHE A 155 31.72 38.15 13.55
N PHE A 156 31.39 39.03 12.61
CA PHE A 156 30.74 40.32 12.86
C PHE A 156 29.43 40.41 12.09
N VAL A 157 28.35 40.82 12.76
CA VAL A 157 27.08 41.12 12.09
C VAL A 157 27.07 42.59 11.69
N ASP A 158 27.38 42.90 10.44
CA ASP A 158 27.56 44.28 10.00
C ASP A 158 26.91 44.60 8.65
N GLY A 159 27.37 45.66 7.98
CA GLY A 159 26.80 46.10 6.72
C GLY A 159 27.08 45.14 5.56
N ALA A 160 28.10 44.29 5.66
CA ALA A 160 28.41 43.26 4.67
C ALA A 160 27.36 42.15 4.68
N ASP A 161 26.90 41.70 5.86
CA ASP A 161 25.86 40.68 5.96
C ASP A 161 24.48 41.19 5.51
N LEU A 162 24.21 42.47 5.76
CA LEU A 162 23.01 43.11 5.23
C LEU A 162 23.01 43.08 3.70
N GLN A 163 24.17 43.30 3.11
CA GLN A 163 24.30 43.30 1.66
C GLN A 163 24.00 41.89 1.13
N ILE A 164 24.57 40.86 1.76
CA ILE A 164 24.30 39.47 1.43
C ILE A 164 22.81 39.09 1.63
N TRP A 165 22.17 39.56 2.70
CA TRP A 165 20.73 39.34 2.89
C TRP A 165 19.87 40.03 1.81
N LYS A 166 20.21 41.25 1.41
CA LYS A 166 19.48 41.97 0.34
C LYS A 166 19.61 41.25 -0.99
N ASP A 167 20.80 40.77 -1.28
CA ASP A 167 21.12 40.09 -2.53
C ASP A 167 20.41 38.72 -2.59
N ASN A 168 20.14 38.14 -1.42
CA ASN A 168 19.38 36.90 -1.27
C ASN A 168 17.86 37.08 -1.04
N TYR A 169 17.34 38.31 -0.87
CA TYR A 169 15.95 38.54 -0.43
C TYR A 169 14.90 38.05 -1.44
N GLY A 170 13.99 37.18 -0.97
CA GLY A 170 12.94 36.57 -1.78
C GLY A 170 13.34 35.25 -2.45
N LEU A 171 14.58 34.78 -2.24
CA LEU A 171 15.00 33.44 -2.67
C LEU A 171 14.44 32.38 -1.72
N ASP A 172 13.84 31.33 -2.28
CA ASP A 172 13.55 30.09 -1.56
C ASP A 172 14.71 29.10 -1.76
N SER A 173 14.83 28.08 -0.91
CA SER A 173 15.86 27.06 -1.05
C SER A 173 15.66 26.15 -2.28
N LEU A 174 14.75 26.48 -3.20
CA LEU A 174 14.72 25.88 -4.54
C LEU A 174 15.70 26.61 -5.48
N GLY A 175 16.15 27.81 -5.12
CA GLY A 175 17.33 28.48 -5.69
C GLY A 175 18.66 28.11 -5.03
N LEU A 176 18.66 27.30 -3.96
CA LEU A 176 19.86 26.95 -3.17
C LEU A 176 20.19 25.44 -3.16
N ASN A 177 19.62 24.63 -4.06
CA ASN A 177 20.26 23.36 -4.42
C ASN A 177 21.19 23.64 -5.61
N SER A 178 22.49 23.74 -5.31
CA SER A 178 23.64 23.54 -6.19
C SER A 178 23.33 23.18 -7.66
N GLY A 179 23.68 24.05 -8.60
CA GLY A 179 24.36 23.64 -9.85
C GLY A 179 23.65 22.74 -10.87
N ALA A 180 22.42 22.27 -10.67
CA ALA A 180 21.79 21.34 -11.62
C ALA A 180 21.21 22.07 -12.86
N PRO A 181 21.45 21.61 -14.10
CA PRO A 181 20.81 22.14 -15.27
C PRO A 181 19.35 21.67 -15.39
N ILE A 182 18.47 22.53 -15.92
CA ILE A 182 17.02 22.25 -16.03
C ILE A 182 16.49 22.41 -17.46
N ILE A 183 15.62 21.49 -17.87
CA ILE A 183 14.75 21.62 -19.03
C ILE A 183 13.32 21.84 -18.52
N THR A 184 12.75 23.01 -18.81
CA THR A 184 11.33 23.28 -18.53
C THR A 184 10.52 23.13 -19.80
N THR A 185 9.67 22.11 -19.85
CA THR A 185 8.75 21.90 -20.97
C THR A 185 7.46 22.66 -20.75
N LYS A 186 7.09 23.47 -21.74
CA LYS A 186 5.85 24.25 -21.75
C LYS A 186 5.15 24.05 -23.09
N GLY A 187 4.03 24.74 -23.26
CA GLY A 187 3.33 24.84 -24.52
C GLY A 187 1.84 24.57 -24.42
N ALA A 188 1.10 24.93 -25.47
CA ALA A 188 -0.31 24.61 -25.59
C ALA A 188 -0.53 23.10 -25.74
N VAL A 189 -1.77 22.64 -25.50
CA VAL A 189 -2.14 21.24 -25.69
C VAL A 189 -1.83 20.79 -27.13
N GLY A 190 -1.09 19.70 -27.27
CA GLY A 190 -0.66 19.14 -28.56
C GLY A 190 0.71 19.58 -29.04
N THR A 191 1.37 20.54 -28.37
CA THR A 191 2.75 20.95 -28.69
C THR A 191 3.72 19.77 -28.58
N ILE A 192 4.68 19.72 -29.50
CA ILE A 192 5.78 18.74 -29.51
C ILE A 192 7.07 19.46 -29.14
N ASN A 193 7.69 19.04 -28.03
CA ASN A 193 9.01 19.50 -27.62
C ASN A 193 10.04 18.43 -27.95
N ARG A 194 11.02 18.75 -28.79
CA ARG A 194 12.02 17.78 -29.26
C ARG A 194 13.45 18.33 -29.24
N ILE A 195 14.39 17.46 -28.87
CA ILE A 195 15.84 17.67 -29.00
C ILE A 195 16.36 16.56 -29.90
N SER A 196 16.51 16.86 -31.18
CA SER A 196 17.06 15.94 -32.18
C SER A 196 18.59 15.92 -32.24
N SER A 197 19.26 16.93 -31.69
CA SER A 197 20.71 16.95 -31.51
C SER A 197 21.17 15.98 -30.43
N ASN A 198 22.45 15.58 -30.48
CA ASN A 198 23.08 14.88 -29.37
C ASN A 198 23.07 15.76 -28.10
N VAL A 199 22.98 15.11 -26.95
CA VAL A 199 22.95 15.72 -25.63
C VAL A 199 24.16 15.24 -24.83
N HIS A 200 24.79 16.14 -24.09
CA HIS A 200 25.90 15.82 -23.21
C HIS A 200 25.66 16.43 -21.83
N ILE A 201 25.73 15.63 -20.78
CA ILE A 201 25.50 16.04 -19.38
C ILE A 201 26.85 16.15 -18.67
N VAL A 202 27.14 17.30 -18.08
CA VAL A 202 28.43 17.57 -17.44
C VAL A 202 28.29 17.63 -15.93
N GLY A 203 28.62 16.54 -15.24
CA GLY A 203 28.82 16.49 -13.78
C GLY A 203 27.57 16.69 -12.93
N GLU A 204 26.36 16.60 -13.51
CA GLU A 204 25.16 17.18 -12.91
C GLU A 204 23.88 16.33 -13.07
N GLN A 205 22.87 16.61 -12.24
CA GLN A 205 21.55 15.99 -12.32
C GLN A 205 20.62 16.79 -13.23
N LEU A 206 20.58 16.48 -14.54
CA LEU A 206 19.67 17.15 -15.48
C LEU A 206 18.21 16.90 -15.09
N GLN A 207 17.50 17.98 -14.79
CA GLN A 207 16.09 17.92 -14.41
C GLN A 207 15.20 18.24 -15.61
N VAL A 208 14.09 17.51 -15.75
CA VAL A 208 13.03 17.82 -16.71
C VAL A 208 11.75 18.08 -15.95
N GLY A 209 11.28 19.32 -16.00
CA GLY A 209 10.07 19.78 -15.35
C GLY A 209 9.10 20.47 -16.32
N GLY A 210 8.02 21.02 -15.79
CA GLY A 210 7.02 21.78 -16.55
C GLY A 210 5.68 21.07 -16.71
N GLY A 211 5.05 21.21 -17.88
CA GLY A 211 3.67 20.74 -18.12
C GLY A 211 3.46 19.94 -19.42
N ALA A 212 4.51 19.68 -20.20
CA ALA A 212 4.43 18.99 -21.49
C ALA A 212 5.46 17.87 -21.62
N ASN A 213 5.25 16.95 -22.56
CA ASN A 213 6.20 15.86 -22.81
C ASN A 213 7.45 16.35 -23.55
N LEU A 214 8.56 15.64 -23.39
CA LEU A 214 9.83 15.87 -24.09
C LEU A 214 10.23 14.63 -24.90
N THR A 215 10.78 14.83 -26.09
CA THR A 215 11.48 13.78 -26.85
C THR A 215 12.93 14.16 -27.10
N ILE A 216 13.88 13.34 -26.68
CA ILE A 216 15.30 13.46 -27.01
C ILE A 216 15.60 12.40 -28.07
N ALA A 217 15.80 12.80 -29.32
CA ALA A 217 16.10 11.89 -30.42
C ALA A 217 17.59 11.70 -30.70
N GLY A 218 18.45 12.63 -30.29
CA GLY A 218 19.90 12.45 -30.36
C GLY A 218 20.45 11.60 -29.22
N ASN A 219 21.71 11.17 -29.37
CA ASN A 219 22.39 10.32 -28.39
C ASN A 219 22.73 11.12 -27.13
N ILE A 220 22.76 10.44 -25.98
CA ILE A 220 23.15 11.00 -24.69
C ILE A 220 24.54 10.50 -24.31
N SER A 221 25.38 11.42 -23.88
CA SER A 221 26.68 11.14 -23.25
C SER A 221 26.82 11.96 -21.96
N PHE A 222 27.81 11.63 -21.14
CA PHE A 222 28.05 12.36 -19.89
C PHE A 222 29.54 12.42 -19.54
N GLN A 223 29.87 13.30 -18.61
CA GLN A 223 31.17 13.35 -17.91
C GLN A 223 30.91 13.52 -16.41
N ASN A 224 31.67 12.84 -15.56
CA ASN A 224 31.65 13.04 -14.09
C ASN A 224 32.99 13.64 -13.65
N ASP A 225 32.97 14.61 -12.73
CA ASP A 225 34.13 15.45 -12.42
C ASP A 225 35.23 14.77 -11.59
N THR A 226 34.97 13.64 -10.91
CA THR A 226 36.02 12.74 -10.36
C THR A 226 35.54 11.27 -10.22
N PRO A 227 36.45 10.27 -10.23
CA PRO A 227 36.09 8.85 -10.05
C PRO A 227 35.84 8.41 -8.59
N GLU A 228 36.17 9.24 -7.58
CA GLU A 228 36.30 8.80 -6.18
C GLU A 228 35.14 9.19 -5.25
N ASP A 229 34.34 10.21 -5.57
CA ASP A 229 33.22 10.59 -4.72
C ASP A 229 31.91 9.94 -5.23
N GLY A 230 31.38 9.01 -4.44
CA GLY A 230 30.03 8.45 -4.62
C GLY A 230 28.89 9.47 -4.42
N GLY A 231 29.10 10.74 -4.77
CA GLY A 231 28.26 11.88 -4.40
C GLY A 231 27.39 12.46 -5.53
N ILE A 232 27.86 12.58 -6.77
CA ILE A 232 27.06 13.20 -7.85
C ILE A 232 27.06 12.31 -9.09
N LEU A 233 25.92 11.65 -9.30
CA LEU A 233 25.63 10.87 -10.51
C LEU A 233 25.13 11.84 -11.59
N SER A 234 25.81 11.92 -12.74
CA SER A 234 25.18 12.48 -13.94
C SER A 234 23.87 11.75 -14.17
N SER A 235 22.77 12.47 -14.29
CA SER A 235 21.46 11.83 -14.40
C SER A 235 20.49 12.65 -15.23
N ILE A 236 19.41 12.01 -15.66
CA ILE A 236 18.23 12.69 -16.19
C ILE A 236 17.00 12.29 -15.36
N SER A 237 16.26 13.27 -14.86
CA SER A 237 15.13 13.02 -13.95
C SER A 237 13.91 13.91 -14.24
N ASN A 238 12.73 13.29 -14.33
CA ASN A 238 11.46 14.00 -14.44
C ASN A 238 10.92 14.38 -13.05
N THR A 239 10.84 15.69 -12.75
CA THR A 239 10.49 16.20 -11.41
C THR A 239 9.01 16.50 -11.20
N ASN A 240 8.20 16.56 -12.26
CA ASN A 240 6.74 16.74 -12.17
C ASN A 240 5.99 15.45 -12.51
N SER A 241 4.91 15.18 -11.77
CA SER A 241 3.96 14.12 -12.10
C SER A 241 3.31 14.37 -13.47
N GLY A 242 3.14 13.32 -14.28
CA GLY A 242 2.42 13.39 -15.55
C GLY A 242 3.26 13.81 -16.77
N ILE A 243 4.52 14.21 -16.59
CA ILE A 243 5.46 14.40 -17.71
C ILE A 243 6.04 13.07 -18.15
N THR A 244 6.06 12.85 -19.46
CA THR A 244 6.85 11.79 -20.10
C THR A 244 8.03 12.39 -20.87
N THR A 245 9.23 11.89 -20.57
CA THR A 245 10.44 12.13 -21.37
C THR A 245 10.77 10.86 -22.13
N THR A 246 10.84 10.94 -23.46
CA THR A 246 11.19 9.81 -24.33
C THR A 246 12.58 10.02 -24.94
N ILE A 247 13.51 9.11 -24.70
CA ILE A 247 14.87 9.11 -25.25
C ILE A 247 14.93 8.07 -26.38
N ASN A 248 15.07 8.51 -27.63
CA ASN A 248 15.22 7.64 -28.80
C ASN A 248 16.67 7.41 -29.21
N GLY A 249 17.59 8.31 -28.85
CA GLY A 249 19.02 8.11 -29.09
C GLY A 249 19.66 7.21 -28.05
N ASP A 250 20.81 6.64 -28.39
CA ASP A 250 21.57 5.76 -27.51
C ASP A 250 22.13 6.51 -26.30
N ILE A 251 22.30 5.81 -25.17
CA ILE A 251 22.94 6.35 -23.97
C ILE A 251 24.30 5.67 -23.81
N ASN A 252 25.37 6.46 -23.93
CA ASN A 252 26.74 6.00 -23.73
C ASN A 252 27.17 6.19 -22.27
N LEU A 253 27.46 5.08 -21.59
CA LEU A 253 27.87 4.97 -20.20
C LEU A 253 29.40 5.06 -19.98
N VAL A 254 30.20 5.36 -21.01
CA VAL A 254 31.64 5.64 -20.87
C VAL A 254 31.83 7.07 -20.37
N ASN A 255 32.52 7.25 -19.24
CA ASN A 255 32.85 8.58 -18.74
C ASN A 255 33.83 9.27 -19.70
N GLN A 256 33.43 10.38 -20.31
CA GLN A 256 34.26 11.07 -21.30
C GLN A 256 35.43 11.87 -20.70
N PHE A 257 35.51 12.01 -19.38
CA PHE A 257 36.62 12.69 -18.70
C PHE A 257 37.90 11.85 -18.66
N ASP A 258 37.80 10.56 -18.33
CA ASP A 258 38.95 9.66 -18.11
C ASP A 258 38.87 8.34 -18.92
N GLY A 259 37.78 8.09 -19.63
CA GLY A 259 37.53 6.83 -20.33
C GLY A 259 37.27 5.63 -19.41
N MET A 260 37.10 5.86 -18.11
CA MET A 260 36.78 4.83 -17.11
C MET A 260 35.27 4.66 -16.94
N GLY A 261 34.88 3.61 -16.20
CA GLY A 261 33.49 3.40 -15.81
C GLY A 261 33.02 4.50 -14.87
N GLY A 262 31.89 5.15 -15.20
CA GLY A 262 31.24 6.17 -14.38
C GLY A 262 30.05 5.62 -13.59
N ALA A 263 29.11 6.50 -13.24
CA ALA A 263 27.79 6.09 -12.76
C ALA A 263 26.75 7.10 -13.27
N PHE A 264 25.70 6.58 -13.93
CA PHE A 264 24.66 7.39 -14.58
C PHE A 264 23.27 7.06 -14.01
N GLY A 265 22.45 8.09 -13.81
CA GLY A 265 21.13 7.98 -13.19
C GLY A 265 19.96 8.19 -14.13
N LEU A 266 18.92 7.37 -13.99
CA LEU A 266 17.61 7.51 -14.60
C LEU A 266 16.57 7.76 -13.51
N ASN A 267 15.93 8.94 -13.52
CA ASN A 267 15.00 9.38 -12.48
C ASN A 267 15.55 9.23 -11.05
N THR A 268 16.83 9.58 -10.83
CA THR A 268 17.49 9.42 -9.53
C THR A 268 17.33 10.63 -8.60
N HIS A 269 16.79 11.74 -9.08
CA HIS A 269 16.54 12.94 -8.27
C HIS A 269 15.49 12.67 -7.17
N GLU A 270 15.67 13.24 -5.98
CA GLU A 270 14.80 13.01 -4.81
C GLU A 270 13.31 13.34 -5.03
N TYR A 271 13.03 14.32 -5.89
CA TYR A 271 11.67 14.73 -6.27
C TYR A 271 11.10 14.03 -7.53
N ALA A 272 11.75 13.02 -8.09
CA ALA A 272 11.31 12.40 -9.33
C ALA A 272 9.92 11.74 -9.21
N GLN A 273 8.97 12.13 -10.10
CA GLN A 273 7.55 11.69 -10.11
C GLN A 273 6.97 11.40 -11.51
N GLY A 274 7.73 11.65 -12.59
CA GLY A 274 7.28 11.44 -13.97
C GLY A 274 7.70 10.10 -14.59
N THR A 275 7.48 9.96 -15.90
CA THR A 275 7.85 8.76 -16.68
C THR A 275 9.04 9.04 -17.60
N LEU A 276 10.11 8.27 -17.48
CA LEU A 276 11.24 8.29 -18.42
C LEU A 276 11.21 7.02 -19.27
N ILE A 277 11.15 7.15 -20.60
CA ILE A 277 11.16 6.03 -21.54
C ILE A 277 12.46 6.07 -22.34
N VAL A 278 13.21 4.98 -22.34
CA VAL A 278 14.45 4.83 -23.12
C VAL A 278 14.23 3.80 -24.22
N ASN A 279 14.23 4.27 -25.46
CA ASN A 279 14.18 3.47 -26.68
C ASN A 279 15.56 3.25 -27.30
N GLY A 280 16.56 4.09 -27.01
CA GLY A 280 17.94 3.85 -27.45
C GLY A 280 18.61 2.71 -26.68
N VAL A 281 19.73 2.23 -27.19
CA VAL A 281 20.57 1.24 -26.52
C VAL A 281 21.42 1.94 -25.44
N ILE A 282 21.50 1.31 -24.26
CA ILE A 282 22.39 1.71 -23.17
C ILE A 282 23.63 0.80 -23.18
N ASP A 283 24.78 1.38 -23.48
CA ASP A 283 26.06 0.69 -23.64
C ASP A 283 27.15 1.35 -22.79
N ASP A 284 28.07 0.58 -22.23
CA ASP A 284 29.20 1.09 -21.44
C ASP A 284 30.56 0.83 -22.09
N GLY A 285 30.63 0.48 -23.37
CA GLY A 285 31.89 0.14 -24.03
C GLY A 285 32.68 -0.96 -23.34
N ALA A 286 32.02 -1.82 -22.55
CA ALA A 286 32.60 -2.83 -21.68
C ALA A 286 33.50 -2.32 -20.53
N VAL A 287 33.35 -1.06 -20.09
CA VAL A 287 34.06 -0.52 -18.92
C VAL A 287 33.36 -0.78 -17.58
N SER A 288 32.30 -1.60 -17.57
CA SER A 288 31.58 -2.02 -16.36
C SER A 288 30.95 -0.86 -15.57
N THR A 289 30.35 0.09 -16.28
CA THR A 289 29.62 1.23 -15.68
C THR A 289 28.29 0.79 -15.09
N ARG A 290 27.99 1.21 -13.86
CA ARG A 290 26.74 0.89 -13.18
C ARG A 290 25.63 1.90 -13.50
N LEU A 291 24.47 1.39 -13.88
CA LEU A 291 23.27 2.19 -14.13
C LEU A 291 22.43 2.31 -12.86
N TRP A 292 22.00 3.51 -12.50
CA TRP A 292 21.17 3.79 -11.33
C TRP A 292 19.76 4.15 -11.75
N VAL A 293 18.75 3.55 -11.12
CA VAL A 293 17.35 3.78 -11.47
C VAL A 293 16.54 4.10 -10.23
N GLY A 294 15.95 5.30 -10.19
CA GLY A 294 15.09 5.77 -9.11
C GLY A 294 15.81 6.55 -7.99
N PRO A 295 15.06 7.30 -7.16
CA PRO A 295 15.59 8.10 -6.06
C PRO A 295 16.14 7.28 -4.89
N GLY A 296 17.23 7.78 -4.29
CA GLY A 296 17.93 7.12 -3.16
C GLY A 296 17.48 7.53 -1.76
N VAL A 297 16.42 8.35 -1.65
CA VAL A 297 15.98 8.94 -0.38
C VAL A 297 14.92 8.09 0.34
N SER A 298 14.80 8.28 1.66
CA SER A 298 13.82 7.56 2.49
C SER A 298 12.37 7.98 2.25
N ALA A 299 12.15 9.22 1.83
CA ALA A 299 10.82 9.82 1.61
C ALA A 299 10.63 10.19 0.14
N VAL A 300 10.57 9.18 -0.73
CA VAL A 300 10.26 9.39 -2.16
C VAL A 300 8.86 9.99 -2.32
N VAL A 301 8.71 10.91 -3.26
CA VAL A 301 7.41 11.52 -3.53
C VAL A 301 6.50 10.52 -4.24
N MET A 302 5.23 10.49 -3.83
CA MET A 302 4.21 9.59 -4.37
C MET A 302 3.27 10.34 -5.34
N PRO A 303 2.77 9.68 -6.41
CA PRO A 303 3.07 8.30 -6.81
C PRO A 303 4.51 8.12 -7.28
N LEU A 304 5.04 6.90 -7.20
CA LEU A 304 6.40 6.61 -7.66
C LEU A 304 6.58 6.97 -9.14
N ASN A 305 7.75 7.52 -9.48
CA ASN A 305 8.17 7.69 -10.86
C ASN A 305 8.31 6.34 -11.59
N THR A 306 8.36 6.41 -12.91
CA THR A 306 8.51 5.25 -13.80
C THR A 306 9.72 5.41 -14.71
N VAL A 307 10.51 4.36 -14.85
CA VAL A 307 11.55 4.23 -15.89
C VAL A 307 11.22 3.02 -16.74
N ARG A 308 11.11 3.21 -18.06
CA ARG A 308 10.86 2.14 -19.03
C ARG A 308 12.07 1.95 -19.92
N LEU A 309 12.57 0.72 -20.01
CA LEU A 309 13.68 0.33 -20.87
C LEU A 309 13.14 -0.56 -22.00
N ASN A 310 13.25 -0.09 -23.24
CA ASN A 310 12.62 -0.75 -24.38
C ASN A 310 13.56 -1.55 -25.29
N SER A 311 14.87 -1.41 -25.09
CA SER A 311 15.88 -1.96 -25.99
C SER A 311 16.76 -3.01 -25.33
N ALA A 312 17.34 -3.86 -26.17
CA ALA A 312 18.38 -4.79 -25.77
C ALA A 312 19.66 -4.00 -25.43
N ASN A 313 19.89 -3.80 -24.13
CA ASN A 313 21.02 -3.03 -23.62
C ASN A 313 22.26 -3.92 -23.48
N THR A 314 23.45 -3.34 -23.58
CA THR A 314 24.73 -4.07 -23.64
C THR A 314 25.68 -3.75 -22.50
N HIS A 315 25.39 -2.76 -21.66
CA HIS A 315 26.22 -2.40 -20.50
C HIS A 315 26.44 -3.58 -19.53
N SER A 316 27.63 -3.66 -18.93
CA SER A 316 28.09 -4.80 -18.13
C SER A 316 28.25 -4.51 -16.64
N GLY A 317 28.26 -3.24 -16.20
CA GLY A 317 28.41 -2.87 -14.78
C GLY A 317 27.21 -3.15 -13.87
N GLY A 318 26.10 -3.58 -14.47
CA GLY A 318 24.85 -3.93 -13.78
C GLY A 318 23.97 -2.73 -13.44
N VAL A 319 22.85 -3.02 -12.79
CA VAL A 319 21.79 -2.06 -12.47
C VAL A 319 21.59 -1.98 -10.97
N THR A 320 21.59 -0.76 -10.43
CA THR A 320 21.14 -0.45 -9.07
C THR A 320 19.71 0.07 -9.08
N LEU A 321 18.79 -0.75 -8.58
CA LEU A 321 17.37 -0.44 -8.47
C LEU A 321 17.08 0.21 -7.12
N ARG A 322 16.56 1.44 -7.15
CA ARG A 322 16.03 2.13 -5.99
C ARG A 322 14.50 2.11 -6.03
N ARG A 323 13.81 3.02 -5.34
CA ARG A 323 12.34 3.04 -5.29
C ARG A 323 11.74 3.68 -6.55
N VAL A 324 11.25 2.85 -7.47
CA VAL A 324 10.77 3.23 -8.81
C VAL A 324 9.89 2.12 -9.40
N ASN A 325 9.01 2.48 -10.35
CA ASN A 325 8.44 1.53 -11.29
C ASN A 325 9.41 1.29 -12.46
N LEU A 326 10.17 0.20 -12.44
CA LEU A 326 11.03 -0.20 -13.55
C LEU A 326 10.27 -1.10 -14.52
N GLU A 327 9.94 -0.56 -15.68
CA GLU A 327 9.26 -1.27 -16.75
C GLU A 327 10.25 -1.82 -17.78
N LEU A 328 10.11 -3.09 -18.13
CA LEU A 328 11.04 -3.82 -19.02
C LEU A 328 10.31 -4.32 -20.26
N ALA A 329 10.67 -3.80 -21.43
CA ALA A 329 10.08 -4.19 -22.71
C ALA A 329 11.00 -5.06 -23.59
N ASP A 330 12.15 -5.48 -23.07
CA ASP A 330 13.08 -6.40 -23.73
C ASP A 330 13.73 -7.34 -22.69
N ASP A 331 14.15 -8.53 -23.12
CA ASP A 331 14.80 -9.53 -22.26
C ASP A 331 16.21 -9.10 -21.82
N ALA A 332 16.90 -8.30 -22.64
CA ALA A 332 18.21 -7.71 -22.35
C ALA A 332 18.11 -6.25 -21.85
N ALA A 333 16.93 -5.81 -21.41
CA ALA A 333 16.71 -4.44 -20.95
C ALA A 333 17.62 -4.02 -19.77
N LEU A 334 18.13 -4.95 -18.97
CA LEU A 334 19.03 -4.67 -17.83
C LEU A 334 20.52 -4.79 -18.18
N GLY A 335 20.87 -4.97 -19.46
CA GLY A 335 22.25 -5.26 -19.84
C GLY A 335 22.68 -6.67 -19.43
N THR A 336 23.99 -6.87 -19.29
CA THR A 336 24.60 -8.19 -18.99
C THR A 336 25.05 -8.34 -17.53
N GLY A 337 25.10 -7.24 -16.78
CA GLY A 337 25.52 -7.24 -15.37
C GLY A 337 24.42 -7.67 -14.40
N SER A 338 24.72 -7.65 -13.11
CA SER A 338 23.77 -8.01 -12.05
C SER A 338 22.77 -6.89 -11.74
N LEU A 339 21.61 -7.26 -11.21
CA LEU A 339 20.62 -6.36 -10.62
C LEU A 339 20.76 -6.40 -9.09
N ALA A 340 21.04 -5.25 -8.48
CA ALA A 340 21.07 -5.10 -7.04
C ALA A 340 20.14 -3.96 -6.63
N GLN A 341 19.49 -4.10 -5.46
CA GLN A 341 18.66 -3.02 -4.94
C GLN A 341 19.47 -2.16 -3.98
N GLN A 342 19.13 -0.88 -3.86
CA GLN A 342 19.69 -0.03 -2.81
C GLN A 342 18.64 0.97 -2.34
N GLY A 343 18.56 1.20 -1.03
CA GLY A 343 17.68 2.23 -0.51
C GLY A 343 17.45 2.10 0.99
N PRO A 344 16.44 2.79 1.52
CA PRO A 344 16.03 2.67 2.90
C PRO A 344 15.61 1.24 3.24
N ASN A 345 15.99 0.79 4.43
CA ASN A 345 15.54 -0.48 4.97
C ASN A 345 14.02 -0.50 5.13
N ASN A 346 13.42 -1.70 5.03
CA ASN A 346 12.02 -1.95 5.35
C ASN A 346 10.98 -1.25 4.45
N GLN A 347 11.35 -0.73 3.28
CA GLN A 347 10.40 -0.10 2.35
C GLN A 347 9.99 -0.99 1.16
N TYR A 348 8.82 -0.68 0.58
CA TYR A 348 8.37 -1.15 -0.74
C TYR A 348 8.57 -0.08 -1.81
N GLY A 349 8.32 -0.44 -3.07
CA GLY A 349 8.53 0.44 -4.22
C GLY A 349 9.73 0.08 -5.09
N PHE A 350 10.39 -1.05 -4.85
CA PHE A 350 11.41 -1.61 -5.75
C PHE A 350 10.72 -2.50 -6.78
N ASN A 351 10.09 -1.89 -7.77
CA ASN A 351 9.12 -2.57 -8.62
C ASN A 351 9.72 -2.97 -9.97
N ILE A 352 9.54 -4.23 -10.35
CA ILE A 352 9.93 -4.77 -11.66
C ILE A 352 8.64 -5.15 -12.40
N ILE A 353 8.46 -4.58 -13.59
CA ILE A 353 7.21 -4.63 -14.35
C ILE A 353 7.49 -5.08 -15.78
N PRO A 354 7.23 -6.34 -16.15
CA PRO A 354 7.30 -6.74 -17.55
C PRO A 354 6.17 -6.08 -18.35
N VAL A 355 6.52 -5.41 -19.45
CA VAL A 355 5.58 -4.73 -20.36
C VAL A 355 5.82 -5.19 -21.79
N ASN A 356 4.83 -5.05 -22.68
CA ASN A 356 4.94 -5.43 -24.11
C ASN A 356 5.25 -6.92 -24.38
N GLY A 357 4.78 -7.82 -23.52
CA GLY A 357 4.96 -9.27 -23.65
C GLY A 357 5.67 -9.89 -22.45
N ASP A 358 5.75 -11.21 -22.44
CA ASP A 358 6.46 -11.97 -21.42
C ASP A 358 7.96 -11.66 -21.46
N ARG A 359 8.65 -11.72 -20.31
CA ARG A 359 10.07 -11.40 -20.19
C ARG A 359 10.89 -12.55 -19.61
N THR A 360 12.10 -12.73 -20.11
CA THR A 360 13.12 -13.63 -19.57
C THR A 360 14.39 -12.84 -19.26
N LEU A 361 14.68 -12.63 -17.98
CA LEU A 361 15.85 -11.86 -17.54
C LEU A 361 16.97 -12.82 -17.14
N ALA A 362 18.13 -12.67 -17.79
CA ALA A 362 19.32 -13.49 -17.55
C ALA A 362 20.22 -12.97 -16.42
N ASN A 363 19.92 -11.78 -15.90
CA ASN A 363 20.73 -11.10 -14.92
C ASN A 363 20.70 -11.84 -13.58
N ASP A 364 21.88 -11.98 -12.94
CA ASP A 364 21.95 -12.35 -11.53
C ASP A 364 21.30 -11.26 -10.67
N ILE A 365 20.57 -11.65 -9.63
CA ILE A 365 19.83 -10.75 -8.75
C ILE A 365 20.34 -10.87 -7.33
N VAL A 366 20.75 -9.74 -6.77
CA VAL A 366 21.10 -9.60 -5.36
C VAL A 366 19.95 -8.92 -4.63
N VAL A 367 19.22 -9.71 -3.84
CA VAL A 367 18.03 -9.26 -3.10
C VAL A 367 18.48 -8.57 -1.82
N GLN A 368 18.45 -7.23 -1.86
CA GLN A 368 18.82 -6.37 -0.73
C GLN A 368 17.61 -5.68 -0.12
N HIS A 369 16.48 -5.59 -0.84
CA HIS A 369 15.23 -4.95 -0.41
C HIS A 369 14.03 -5.81 -0.78
N ASN A 370 12.83 -5.42 -0.32
CA ASN A 370 11.61 -6.14 -0.69
C ASN A 370 11.29 -5.83 -2.16
N THR A 371 11.43 -6.82 -3.04
CA THR A 371 11.19 -6.68 -4.48
C THR A 371 9.73 -6.94 -4.77
N THR A 372 9.10 -6.06 -5.55
CA THR A 372 7.72 -6.28 -6.01
C THR A 372 7.71 -6.54 -7.50
N PHE A 373 7.08 -7.62 -7.92
CA PHE A 373 6.84 -7.95 -9.33
C PHE A 373 5.37 -7.68 -9.61
N LYS A 374 5.05 -6.81 -10.57
CA LYS A 374 3.65 -6.46 -10.87
C LYS A 374 3.45 -6.26 -12.37
N GLY A 375 2.19 -6.34 -12.82
CA GLY A 375 1.84 -6.18 -14.23
C GLY A 375 1.18 -7.42 -14.84
N SER A 376 0.89 -7.31 -16.13
CA SER A 376 -0.01 -8.23 -16.84
C SER A 376 0.70 -9.28 -17.69
N GLN A 377 1.98 -9.57 -17.42
CA GLN A 377 2.83 -10.48 -18.21
C GLN A 377 3.53 -11.51 -17.34
N ASN A 378 3.97 -12.62 -17.93
CA ASN A 378 4.84 -13.56 -17.26
C ASN A 378 6.27 -12.99 -17.17
N LEU A 379 6.98 -13.36 -16.11
CA LEU A 379 8.37 -13.01 -15.91
C LEU A 379 9.16 -14.24 -15.53
N THR A 380 10.24 -14.52 -16.26
CA THR A 380 11.17 -15.62 -15.98
C THR A 380 12.53 -15.04 -15.60
N LEU A 381 13.08 -15.49 -14.48
CA LEU A 381 14.39 -15.10 -13.98
C LEU A 381 15.32 -16.32 -14.08
N THR A 382 16.34 -16.22 -14.94
CA THR A 382 17.25 -17.34 -15.25
C THR A 382 18.62 -17.19 -14.60
N GLY A 383 19.01 -15.96 -14.21
CA GLY A 383 20.20 -15.69 -13.41
C GLY A 383 20.08 -16.19 -11.96
N ALA A 384 21.21 -16.29 -11.27
CA ALA A 384 21.26 -16.69 -9.87
C ALA A 384 20.63 -15.61 -8.97
N ILE A 385 19.87 -16.04 -7.97
CA ILE A 385 19.24 -15.17 -6.98
C ILE A 385 19.93 -15.41 -5.64
N THR A 386 20.47 -14.35 -5.06
CA THR A 386 21.15 -14.39 -3.75
C THR A 386 20.50 -13.38 -2.80
N GLN A 387 20.46 -13.71 -1.50
CA GLN A 387 19.81 -12.87 -0.49
C GLN A 387 20.83 -12.33 0.51
N GLN A 388 20.89 -11.00 0.70
CA GLN A 388 21.81 -10.43 1.69
C GLN A 388 21.24 -10.33 3.12
N ASN A 389 19.92 -10.23 3.26
CA ASN A 389 19.21 -10.03 4.52
C ASN A 389 17.80 -10.62 4.45
N ASN A 390 17.04 -10.69 5.56
CA ASN A 390 15.60 -11.03 5.54
C ASN A 390 14.83 -10.14 4.57
N LYS A 391 14.28 -10.70 3.48
CA LYS A 391 13.64 -9.96 2.39
C LYS A 391 12.56 -10.78 1.70
N SER A 392 11.70 -10.07 1.00
CA SER A 392 10.51 -10.63 0.36
C SER A 392 10.52 -10.42 -1.14
N PHE A 393 10.15 -11.46 -1.88
CA PHE A 393 9.59 -11.35 -3.21
C PHE A 393 8.07 -11.23 -3.08
N VAL A 394 7.53 -10.09 -3.46
CA VAL A 394 6.09 -9.86 -3.50
C VAL A 394 5.62 -9.94 -4.95
N ASN A 395 4.96 -11.04 -5.29
CA ASN A 395 4.42 -11.26 -6.62
C ASN A 395 2.97 -10.79 -6.71
N LEU A 396 2.77 -9.65 -7.37
CA LEU A 396 1.49 -9.04 -7.69
C LEU A 396 1.20 -9.07 -9.20
N LEU A 397 1.77 -10.03 -9.93
CA LEU A 397 1.39 -10.26 -11.33
C LEU A 397 -0.09 -10.64 -11.39
N ASP A 398 -0.75 -10.23 -12.48
CA ASP A 398 -2.19 -10.46 -12.69
C ASP A 398 -2.55 -11.95 -12.67
N ALA A 399 -3.83 -12.25 -12.39
CA ALA A 399 -4.33 -13.63 -12.39
C ALA A 399 -4.04 -14.34 -13.74
N GLY A 400 -3.52 -15.56 -13.66
CA GLY A 400 -3.10 -16.34 -14.82
C GLY A 400 -1.67 -16.04 -15.31
N LYS A 401 -0.95 -15.10 -14.68
CA LYS A 401 0.47 -14.84 -14.93
C LYS A 401 1.36 -15.44 -13.86
N THR A 402 2.59 -15.77 -14.25
CA THR A 402 3.55 -16.50 -13.42
C THR A 402 4.90 -15.78 -13.37
N LEU A 403 5.46 -15.69 -12.16
CA LEU A 403 6.87 -15.39 -11.92
C LEU A 403 7.61 -16.73 -11.82
N THR A 404 8.50 -17.02 -12.78
CA THR A 404 9.26 -18.28 -12.83
C THR A 404 10.71 -18.04 -12.46
N LEU A 405 11.24 -18.79 -11.50
CA LEU A 405 12.65 -18.78 -11.09
C LEU A 405 13.31 -20.07 -11.60
N THR A 406 14.02 -20.00 -12.73
CA THR A 406 14.74 -21.15 -13.30
C THR A 406 16.21 -21.15 -12.92
N GLY A 407 16.75 -19.97 -12.58
CA GLY A 407 18.09 -19.82 -12.04
C GLY A 407 18.20 -20.41 -10.63
N ARG A 408 19.43 -20.53 -10.15
CA ARG A 408 19.72 -21.02 -8.81
C ARG A 408 19.19 -20.03 -7.77
N LEU A 409 18.44 -20.51 -6.77
CA LEU A 409 17.99 -19.74 -5.63
C LEU A 409 18.87 -20.07 -4.41
N ASP A 410 19.70 -19.11 -4.02
CA ASP A 410 20.52 -19.17 -2.82
C ASP A 410 19.81 -18.40 -1.71
N ILE A 411 19.25 -19.11 -0.73
CA ILE A 411 18.60 -18.51 0.46
C ILE A 411 19.64 -18.06 1.52
N TRP A 412 20.85 -17.72 1.05
CA TRP A 412 22.05 -17.40 1.82
C TRP A 412 22.95 -16.40 1.05
N ASN A 413 23.86 -15.72 1.75
CA ASN A 413 25.06 -15.07 1.22
C ASN A 413 26.26 -15.35 2.17
N ASP A 414 27.48 -15.06 1.71
CA ASP A 414 28.76 -15.33 2.39
C ASP A 414 28.96 -14.76 3.82
N ASP A 415 28.01 -13.99 4.37
CA ASP A 415 28.05 -13.54 5.77
C ASP A 415 27.32 -14.54 6.67
N GLU A 416 28.08 -15.38 7.37
CA GLU A 416 27.59 -16.49 8.19
C GLU A 416 26.86 -16.04 9.47
N GLN A 417 26.88 -14.78 9.89
CA GLN A 417 26.52 -14.44 11.28
C GLN A 417 25.02 -14.26 11.60
N SER A 418 24.10 -14.33 10.63
CA SER A 418 22.69 -13.95 10.84
C SER A 418 21.67 -15.00 10.40
N ASP A 419 20.56 -15.15 11.13
CA ASP A 419 19.38 -15.90 10.71
C ASP A 419 18.71 -15.26 9.48
N ARG A 420 18.20 -16.09 8.55
CA ARG A 420 17.61 -15.64 7.29
C ARG A 420 16.25 -16.26 6.97
N VAL A 421 15.34 -15.44 6.46
CA VAL A 421 14.06 -15.85 5.91
C VAL A 421 13.90 -15.27 4.51
N PHE A 422 13.76 -16.13 3.51
CA PHE A 422 13.35 -15.77 2.16
C PHE A 422 11.84 -15.86 2.05
N VAL A 423 11.18 -14.72 1.89
CA VAL A 423 9.71 -14.65 1.91
C VAL A 423 9.15 -14.56 0.50
N PHE A 424 8.22 -15.45 0.16
CA PHE A 424 7.34 -15.36 -1.00
C PHE A 424 5.97 -14.84 -0.56
N ASP A 425 5.60 -13.66 -1.05
CA ASP A 425 4.35 -12.95 -0.75
C ASP A 425 3.63 -12.53 -2.04
N GLY A 426 2.45 -11.92 -1.92
CA GLY A 426 1.65 -11.41 -3.02
C GLY A 426 0.49 -12.33 -3.43
N THR A 427 -0.31 -11.83 -4.37
CA THR A 427 -1.50 -12.50 -4.93
C THR A 427 -1.20 -13.43 -6.09
N GLY A 428 -0.06 -13.26 -6.76
CA GLY A 428 0.30 -13.95 -8.00
C GLY A 428 0.79 -15.38 -7.79
N SER A 429 1.11 -16.04 -8.91
CA SER A 429 1.70 -17.38 -8.92
C SER A 429 3.21 -17.31 -9.11
N THR A 430 3.98 -17.84 -8.16
CA THR A 430 5.43 -17.98 -8.27
C THR A 430 5.81 -19.45 -8.43
N MET A 431 6.62 -19.76 -9.43
CA MET A 431 7.12 -21.10 -9.73
C MET A 431 8.64 -21.13 -9.62
N VAL A 432 9.18 -22.09 -8.88
CA VAL A 432 10.63 -22.30 -8.73
C VAL A 432 10.97 -23.62 -9.40
N THR A 433 11.78 -23.58 -10.44
CA THR A 433 12.27 -24.76 -11.16
C THR A 433 13.78 -24.94 -11.10
N GLY A 434 14.50 -23.87 -10.75
CA GLY A 434 15.94 -23.91 -10.50
C GLY A 434 16.31 -24.54 -9.15
N LEU A 435 17.59 -24.90 -9.02
CA LEU A 435 18.17 -25.45 -7.79
C LEU A 435 17.95 -24.50 -6.61
N ILE A 436 17.38 -25.00 -5.51
CA ILE A 436 17.31 -24.30 -4.23
C ILE A 436 18.48 -24.80 -3.38
N ARG A 437 19.42 -23.92 -3.04
CA ARG A 437 20.56 -24.25 -2.17
C ARG A 437 20.41 -23.65 -0.79
N ASP A 438 20.66 -24.49 0.20
CA ASP A 438 20.85 -24.07 1.57
C ASP A 438 22.31 -23.66 1.84
N ASP A 439 22.60 -23.22 3.06
CA ASP A 439 23.93 -22.83 3.52
C ASP A 439 24.94 -24.00 3.36
N PRO A 440 26.00 -23.85 2.54
CA PRO A 440 26.96 -24.92 2.32
C PRO A 440 27.88 -25.18 3.53
N LEU A 441 27.87 -24.31 4.55
CA LEU A 441 28.84 -24.32 5.64
C LEU A 441 28.29 -24.89 6.96
N ASP A 442 27.02 -25.31 6.99
CA ASP A 442 26.34 -25.89 8.17
C ASP A 442 26.62 -25.09 9.45
N SER A 443 26.56 -23.77 9.32
CA SER A 443 27.02 -22.83 10.34
C SER A 443 26.05 -22.70 11.53
N GLY A 444 24.96 -23.46 11.53
CA GLY A 444 24.01 -23.59 12.65
C GLY A 444 22.96 -22.47 12.76
N GLN A 445 22.94 -21.50 11.85
CA GLN A 445 21.95 -20.42 11.83
C GLN A 445 20.63 -20.88 11.20
N PHE A 446 19.54 -20.21 11.60
CA PHE A 446 18.21 -20.48 11.07
C PHE A 446 18.09 -19.95 9.63
N ARG A 447 17.70 -20.83 8.70
CA ARG A 447 17.34 -20.50 7.32
C ARG A 447 15.90 -20.90 7.08
N ALA A 448 15.07 -20.04 6.51
CA ALA A 448 13.69 -20.40 6.25
C ALA A 448 13.19 -19.89 4.91
N ILE A 449 12.32 -20.68 4.30
CA ILE A 449 11.44 -20.23 3.24
C ILE A 449 10.10 -19.92 3.89
N GLU A 450 9.58 -18.72 3.68
CA GLU A 450 8.25 -18.33 4.16
C GLU A 450 7.32 -18.08 2.97
N LYS A 451 6.10 -18.60 3.03
CA LYS A 451 5.02 -18.29 2.11
C LYS A 451 3.91 -17.55 2.87
N SER A 452 3.82 -16.24 2.66
CA SER A 452 2.92 -15.33 3.41
C SER A 452 1.77 -14.75 2.61
N GLY A 453 1.89 -14.68 1.28
CA GLY A 453 0.88 -14.07 0.42
C GLY A 453 -0.33 -14.94 0.14
N THR A 454 -1.42 -14.35 -0.35
CA THR A 454 -2.62 -15.12 -0.75
C THR A 454 -2.44 -15.94 -2.03
N GLY A 455 -1.39 -15.69 -2.82
CA GLY A 455 -1.13 -16.37 -4.09
C GLY A 455 -0.60 -17.79 -3.97
N VAL A 456 0.08 -18.26 -5.02
CA VAL A 456 0.61 -19.62 -5.14
C VAL A 456 2.14 -19.58 -5.11
N LEU A 457 2.76 -20.52 -4.38
CA LEU A 457 4.16 -20.87 -4.55
C LEU A 457 4.24 -22.34 -4.97
N LYS A 458 4.88 -22.62 -6.11
CA LYS A 458 5.13 -23.97 -6.60
C LYS A 458 6.62 -24.24 -6.67
N ILE A 459 7.09 -25.29 -6.01
CA ILE A 459 8.44 -25.84 -6.16
C ILE A 459 8.34 -27.05 -7.08
N ASP A 460 8.97 -26.95 -8.24
CA ASP A 460 8.99 -27.94 -9.32
C ASP A 460 10.42 -28.13 -9.80
N VAL A 461 11.24 -28.73 -8.94
CA VAL A 461 12.67 -28.92 -9.18
C VAL A 461 12.95 -30.39 -9.45
N ALA A 462 14.03 -30.66 -10.19
CA ALA A 462 14.50 -32.04 -10.37
C ALA A 462 14.79 -32.71 -9.02
N ALA A 463 14.69 -34.04 -8.95
CA ALA A 463 14.96 -34.80 -7.73
C ALA A 463 16.33 -34.44 -7.13
N GLY A 464 16.35 -34.04 -5.85
CA GLY A 464 17.55 -33.55 -5.16
C GLY A 464 17.89 -32.07 -5.41
N GLY A 465 17.08 -31.38 -6.22
CA GLY A 465 17.21 -29.96 -6.53
C GLY A 465 16.66 -29.03 -5.43
N ASN A 466 15.94 -29.55 -4.43
CA ASN A 466 15.55 -28.79 -3.25
C ASN A 466 16.42 -29.20 -2.06
N GLN A 467 17.55 -28.52 -1.91
CA GLN A 467 18.52 -28.81 -0.85
C GLN A 467 18.16 -28.13 0.48
N HIS A 468 16.98 -27.49 0.59
CA HIS A 468 16.54 -26.83 1.81
C HIS A 468 16.44 -27.82 2.99
N THR A 469 17.19 -27.56 4.06
CA THR A 469 17.28 -28.43 5.23
C THR A 469 16.59 -27.87 6.46
N SER A 470 16.07 -26.65 6.39
CA SER A 470 15.49 -25.93 7.53
C SER A 470 13.97 -25.68 7.37
N ARG A 471 13.38 -24.77 8.15
CA ARG A 471 11.92 -24.58 8.21
C ARG A 471 11.35 -24.02 6.91
N THR A 472 10.23 -24.58 6.44
CA THR A 472 9.35 -23.94 5.45
C THR A 472 8.07 -23.53 6.15
N LEU A 473 7.84 -22.24 6.28
CA LEU A 473 6.69 -21.68 6.97
C LEU A 473 5.61 -21.27 5.96
N ILE A 474 4.40 -21.79 6.13
CA ILE A 474 3.27 -21.52 5.22
C ILE A 474 2.17 -20.85 6.02
N LYS A 475 2.08 -19.52 5.87
CA LYS A 475 1.09 -18.71 6.58
C LYS A 475 -0.21 -18.65 5.79
N MET A 476 -0.13 -18.50 4.46
CA MET A 476 -1.29 -18.29 3.58
C MET A 476 -1.09 -18.75 2.13
N GLY A 477 -2.22 -18.80 1.40
CA GLY A 477 -2.27 -19.21 0.01
C GLY A 477 -1.96 -20.70 -0.18
N ASN A 478 -1.56 -21.08 -1.39
CA ASN A 478 -1.24 -22.46 -1.74
C ASN A 478 0.27 -22.64 -1.90
N MET A 479 0.80 -23.73 -1.33
CA MET A 479 2.18 -24.18 -1.47
C MET A 479 2.17 -25.56 -2.13
N HIS A 480 2.74 -25.64 -3.33
CA HIS A 480 2.81 -26.86 -4.11
C HIS A 480 4.24 -27.37 -4.16
N TYR A 481 4.37 -28.68 -4.03
CA TYR A 481 5.51 -29.42 -4.53
C TYR A 481 5.04 -30.21 -5.75
N ALA A 482 5.77 -30.18 -6.86
CA ALA A 482 5.34 -30.91 -8.07
C ALA A 482 5.20 -32.42 -7.80
N ASP A 483 6.15 -32.98 -7.05
CA ASP A 483 6.17 -34.37 -6.62
C ASP A 483 7.05 -34.53 -5.35
N ASN A 484 7.26 -35.78 -4.92
CA ASN A 484 8.11 -36.09 -3.78
C ASN A 484 9.60 -35.74 -4.01
N GLY A 485 10.07 -35.62 -5.26
CA GLY A 485 11.44 -35.23 -5.61
C GLY A 485 11.70 -33.74 -5.42
N SER A 486 10.65 -32.92 -5.45
CA SER A 486 10.69 -31.48 -5.16
C SER A 486 10.68 -31.14 -3.67
N LEU A 487 10.41 -32.11 -2.78
CA LEU A 487 10.31 -31.88 -1.34
C LEU A 487 11.66 -31.45 -0.73
N ASN A 488 11.57 -30.69 0.36
CA ASN A 488 12.73 -30.29 1.15
C ASN A 488 13.53 -31.52 1.60
N THR A 489 14.85 -31.38 1.71
CA THR A 489 15.73 -32.44 2.20
C THR A 489 15.50 -32.72 3.69
N GLY A 490 15.32 -31.68 4.53
CA GLY A 490 15.03 -31.84 5.97
C GLY A 490 13.69 -32.52 6.26
N ALA A 491 13.55 -33.17 7.43
CA ALA A 491 12.35 -33.93 7.82
C ALA A 491 11.52 -33.21 8.89
N GLY A 492 10.18 -33.19 8.76
CA GLY A 492 9.27 -32.56 9.73
C GLY A 492 9.36 -31.04 9.83
N LEU A 493 9.78 -30.34 8.76
CA LEU A 493 10.10 -28.90 8.78
C LEU A 493 9.12 -28.02 8.00
N ILE A 494 8.15 -28.61 7.31
CA ILE A 494 7.06 -27.86 6.66
C ILE A 494 6.00 -27.55 7.72
N LEU A 495 5.97 -26.30 8.19
CA LEU A 495 5.02 -25.82 9.17
C LEU A 495 3.95 -24.98 8.48
N SER A 496 2.74 -25.51 8.36
CA SER A 496 1.61 -24.77 7.80
C SER A 496 0.71 -24.24 8.90
N LEU A 497 0.63 -22.91 9.05
CA LEU A 497 -0.19 -22.24 10.05
C LEU A 497 -1.57 -21.84 9.52
N GLY A 498 -1.72 -21.66 8.21
CA GLY A 498 -2.98 -21.25 7.59
C GLY A 498 -3.08 -21.60 6.10
N GLY A 499 -2.01 -21.50 5.32
CA GLY A 499 -2.04 -21.88 3.91
C GLY A 499 -2.27 -23.38 3.68
N ALA A 500 -2.55 -23.76 2.44
CA ALA A 500 -2.65 -25.15 2.03
C ALA A 500 -1.31 -25.65 1.50
N VAL A 501 -0.93 -26.90 1.82
CA VAL A 501 0.28 -27.54 1.31
C VAL A 501 -0.02 -28.92 0.73
N GLY A 502 0.57 -29.26 -0.40
CA GLY A 502 0.36 -30.54 -1.08
C GLY A 502 1.47 -30.89 -2.05
N VAL A 503 1.42 -32.13 -2.53
CA VAL A 503 2.13 -32.59 -3.73
C VAL A 503 1.15 -32.69 -4.89
N ASP A 504 1.52 -32.19 -6.08
CA ASP A 504 0.65 -32.24 -7.26
C ASP A 504 0.52 -33.67 -7.80
N SER A 505 1.60 -34.46 -7.68
CA SER A 505 1.69 -35.84 -8.15
C SER A 505 2.17 -36.78 -7.04
N HIS A 506 1.35 -37.79 -6.74
CA HIS A 506 1.70 -38.86 -5.82
C HIS A 506 2.60 -39.91 -6.50
N PRO A 507 3.43 -40.63 -5.73
CA PRO A 507 4.03 -41.87 -6.22
C PRO A 507 2.97 -42.85 -6.71
N VAL A 508 3.31 -43.67 -7.70
CA VAL A 508 2.39 -44.66 -8.29
C VAL A 508 1.81 -45.57 -7.20
N GLY A 509 0.48 -45.67 -7.16
CA GLY A 509 -0.25 -46.49 -6.18
C GLY A 509 -0.44 -45.85 -4.81
N GLN A 510 -0.01 -44.61 -4.62
CA GLN A 510 -0.25 -43.84 -3.39
C GLN A 510 -1.25 -42.71 -3.62
N ASN A 511 -1.71 -42.13 -2.51
CA ASN A 511 -2.60 -40.97 -2.44
C ASN A 511 -2.21 -40.14 -1.21
N LEU A 512 -2.90 -39.03 -0.94
CA LEU A 512 -2.61 -38.17 0.20
C LEU A 512 -2.54 -38.95 1.53
N GLY A 513 -3.44 -39.92 1.73
CA GLY A 513 -3.52 -40.70 2.97
C GLY A 513 -2.47 -41.79 3.14
N THR A 514 -1.72 -42.12 2.08
CA THR A 514 -0.69 -43.18 2.09
C THR A 514 0.70 -42.68 1.70
N ASN A 515 0.86 -41.40 1.35
CA ASN A 515 2.14 -40.78 1.01
C ASN A 515 2.93 -40.39 2.27
N ALA A 516 3.47 -41.40 2.96
CA ALA A 516 4.28 -41.25 4.17
C ALA A 516 5.52 -40.33 3.95
N THR A 517 6.05 -40.28 2.73
CA THR A 517 7.21 -39.41 2.41
C THR A 517 6.81 -37.95 2.52
N PHE A 518 5.72 -37.54 1.87
CA PHE A 518 5.21 -36.17 1.96
C PHE A 518 4.73 -35.84 3.37
N LEU A 519 3.89 -36.69 3.96
CA LEU A 519 3.33 -36.47 5.30
C LEU A 519 4.43 -36.38 6.37
N GLY A 520 5.50 -37.17 6.24
CA GLY A 520 6.67 -37.10 7.12
C GLY A 520 7.49 -35.81 7.02
N LYS A 521 7.26 -34.97 5.99
CA LYS A 521 7.88 -33.63 5.88
C LYS A 521 7.10 -32.55 6.64
N ILE A 522 5.84 -32.79 6.98
CA ILE A 522 4.96 -31.82 7.63
C ILE A 522 5.16 -31.86 9.15
N ASP A 523 5.34 -30.70 9.76
CA ASP A 523 5.38 -30.53 11.21
C ASP A 523 4.00 -30.86 11.80
N PRO A 524 3.88 -31.82 12.76
CA PRO A 524 2.61 -32.19 13.40
C PRO A 524 1.88 -31.06 14.14
N THR A 525 2.55 -29.94 14.39
CA THR A 525 1.95 -28.75 15.00
C THR A 525 1.21 -27.87 14.00
N SER A 526 1.31 -28.16 12.70
CA SER A 526 0.62 -27.46 11.61
C SER A 526 -0.90 -27.39 11.82
N THR A 527 -1.47 -26.23 11.52
CA THR A 527 -2.91 -25.90 11.65
C THR A 527 -3.56 -25.50 10.33
N GLY A 528 -2.79 -25.39 9.24
CA GLY A 528 -3.24 -25.05 7.89
C GLY A 528 -3.95 -26.21 7.16
N GLY A 529 -4.01 -26.13 5.83
CA GLY A 529 -4.69 -27.12 4.98
C GLY A 529 -3.75 -28.18 4.40
N LEU A 530 -4.20 -29.44 4.37
CA LEU A 530 -3.66 -30.51 3.52
C LEU A 530 -4.36 -30.44 2.17
N MET A 531 -3.61 -30.10 1.14
CA MET A 531 -4.12 -29.88 -0.20
C MET A 531 -4.26 -31.21 -0.94
N LEU A 532 -5.42 -31.44 -1.55
CA LEU A 532 -5.68 -32.60 -2.38
C LEU A 532 -5.04 -32.44 -3.76
N ALA A 533 -4.44 -33.52 -4.27
CA ALA A 533 -4.09 -33.63 -5.67
C ALA A 533 -5.32 -34.03 -6.51
N SER A 534 -5.23 -33.83 -7.82
CA SER A 534 -6.26 -34.27 -8.78
C SER A 534 -6.55 -35.78 -8.72
N THR A 535 -5.59 -36.58 -8.25
CA THR A 535 -5.72 -38.03 -8.07
C THR A 535 -6.43 -38.46 -6.78
N ASP A 536 -6.65 -37.55 -5.81
CA ASP A 536 -7.22 -37.89 -4.50
C ASP A 536 -8.75 -37.82 -4.45
N THR A 537 -9.40 -37.40 -5.54
CA THR A 537 -10.81 -36.97 -5.57
C THR A 537 -11.82 -37.97 -5.02
N SER A 538 -11.52 -39.28 -5.00
CA SER A 538 -12.41 -40.32 -4.47
C SER A 538 -11.81 -41.15 -3.32
N THR A 539 -10.58 -40.83 -2.90
CA THR A 539 -9.85 -41.55 -1.85
C THR A 539 -10.55 -41.35 -0.51
N ALA A 540 -10.67 -42.40 0.32
CA ALA A 540 -11.14 -42.25 1.69
C ALA A 540 -10.04 -41.66 2.58
N LEU A 541 -10.32 -40.54 3.26
CA LEU A 541 -9.41 -39.90 4.19
C LEU A 541 -9.77 -40.27 5.63
N ASN A 542 -8.88 -40.95 6.33
CA ASN A 542 -9.10 -41.36 7.71
C ASN A 542 -8.11 -40.67 8.66
N PHE A 543 -8.61 -39.71 9.44
CA PHE A 543 -7.80 -38.97 10.42
C PHE A 543 -7.70 -39.67 11.78
N THR A 544 -8.27 -40.85 11.95
CA THR A 544 -8.22 -41.60 13.22
C THR A 544 -7.17 -42.71 13.23
N ALA A 545 -6.61 -43.05 12.06
CA ALA A 545 -5.61 -44.11 11.88
C ALA A 545 -4.69 -43.82 10.68
N GLY A 546 -3.60 -44.57 10.55
CA GLY A 546 -2.62 -44.38 9.48
C GLY A 546 -1.84 -43.07 9.59
N ASP A 547 -1.20 -42.64 8.49
CA ASP A 547 -0.27 -41.50 8.50
C ASP A 547 -0.97 -40.15 8.73
N LEU A 548 -2.27 -40.04 8.41
CA LEU A 548 -3.07 -38.83 8.65
C LEU A 548 -3.43 -38.62 10.13
N ALA A 549 -3.33 -39.65 10.97
CA ALA A 549 -3.68 -39.56 12.39
C ALA A 549 -2.82 -38.56 13.18
N VAL A 550 -1.61 -38.27 12.69
CA VAL A 550 -0.70 -37.27 13.28
C VAL A 550 -1.28 -35.85 13.18
N PHE A 551 -2.10 -35.58 12.17
CA PHE A 551 -2.69 -34.25 11.91
C PHE A 551 -4.14 -34.11 12.36
N ALA A 552 -4.72 -35.20 12.89
CA ALA A 552 -6.08 -35.39 13.38
C ALA A 552 -6.75 -34.18 14.06
N SER A 553 -6.00 -33.48 14.92
CA SER A 553 -6.54 -32.42 15.76
C SER A 553 -6.46 -31.03 15.13
N LYS A 554 -5.66 -30.81 14.08
CA LYS A 554 -5.25 -29.44 13.70
C LYS A 554 -5.47 -29.08 12.24
N MET A 555 -5.07 -29.92 11.27
CA MET A 555 -5.12 -29.53 9.86
C MET A 555 -6.50 -29.75 9.24
N SER A 556 -6.81 -28.96 8.20
CA SER A 556 -8.03 -29.06 7.40
C SER A 556 -7.76 -29.77 6.07
N VAL A 557 -8.80 -30.29 5.42
CA VAL A 557 -8.73 -30.71 4.00
C VAL A 557 -8.93 -29.47 3.12
N ALA A 558 -8.04 -29.27 2.16
CA ALA A 558 -8.00 -28.09 1.30
C ALA A 558 -7.94 -28.46 -0.19
N ALA A 559 -8.28 -27.47 -1.03
CA ALA A 559 -8.21 -27.56 -2.48
C ALA A 559 -7.00 -26.79 -3.03
N PRO A 560 -6.47 -27.19 -4.21
CA PRO A 560 -5.60 -26.32 -4.99
C PRO A 560 -6.37 -25.07 -5.43
N GLU A 561 -5.65 -24.00 -5.77
CA GLU A 561 -6.19 -22.73 -6.28
C GLU A 561 -7.12 -22.90 -7.48
N THR A 562 -6.92 -23.96 -8.27
CA THR A 562 -7.76 -24.35 -9.42
C THR A 562 -9.10 -24.98 -9.01
N GLY A 563 -9.26 -25.33 -7.73
CA GLY A 563 -10.42 -26.00 -7.17
C GLY A 563 -10.41 -27.52 -7.38
N ILE A 564 -11.19 -28.23 -6.57
CA ILE A 564 -11.33 -29.69 -6.66
C ILE A 564 -12.71 -30.15 -6.18
N SER A 565 -13.29 -31.13 -6.88
CA SER A 565 -14.48 -31.86 -6.44
C SER A 565 -14.07 -33.18 -5.80
N TYR A 566 -14.38 -33.35 -4.53
CA TYR A 566 -13.99 -34.49 -3.72
C TYR A 566 -15.23 -35.30 -3.34
N THR A 567 -15.29 -36.56 -3.75
CA THR A 567 -16.40 -37.52 -3.54
C THR A 567 -16.07 -38.60 -2.51
N GLY A 568 -14.81 -38.70 -2.07
CA GLY A 568 -14.38 -39.66 -1.06
C GLY A 568 -15.01 -39.44 0.32
N THR A 569 -14.88 -40.42 1.22
CA THR A 569 -15.36 -40.29 2.60
C THR A 569 -14.31 -39.61 3.49
N ILE A 570 -14.75 -38.89 4.53
CA ILE A 570 -13.86 -38.31 5.55
C ILE A 570 -14.23 -38.93 6.89
N THR A 571 -13.28 -39.60 7.54
CA THR A 571 -13.41 -40.02 8.93
C THR A 571 -12.68 -38.99 9.79
N PRO A 572 -13.39 -38.09 10.48
CA PRO A 572 -12.76 -37.03 11.25
C PRO A 572 -12.22 -37.56 12.59
N ALA A 573 -11.18 -36.93 13.10
CA ALA A 573 -10.74 -37.14 14.48
C ALA A 573 -11.28 -36.07 15.43
N GLY A 574 -11.46 -36.43 16.70
CA GLY A 574 -12.02 -35.54 17.71
C GLY A 574 -13.45 -35.08 17.37
N ASN A 575 -14.20 -35.91 16.66
CA ASN A 575 -15.56 -35.64 16.21
C ASN A 575 -15.73 -34.31 15.44
N THR A 576 -14.72 -33.87 14.68
CA THR A 576 -14.77 -32.57 13.98
C THR A 576 -14.18 -32.65 12.58
N TYR A 577 -15.02 -32.42 11.57
CA TYR A 577 -14.59 -32.14 10.20
C TYR A 577 -13.91 -30.78 10.14
N LYS A 578 -12.74 -30.73 9.50
CA LYS A 578 -12.00 -29.48 9.30
C LYS A 578 -11.77 -29.32 7.81
N LEU A 579 -12.38 -28.30 7.21
CA LEU A 579 -12.36 -28.05 5.77
C LEU A 579 -11.87 -26.62 5.50
N GLY A 580 -11.32 -26.39 4.31
CA GLY A 580 -10.79 -25.10 3.88
C GLY A 580 -9.27 -25.01 4.01
N GLY A 581 -8.70 -23.88 3.61
CA GLY A 581 -7.26 -23.70 3.43
C GLY A 581 -6.92 -23.20 2.04
N GLY A 582 -5.89 -22.35 1.95
CA GLY A 582 -5.45 -21.77 0.69
C GLY A 582 -6.47 -20.81 0.08
N VAL A 583 -6.54 -20.75 -1.26
CA VAL A 583 -7.48 -19.88 -2.00
C VAL A 583 -8.45 -20.64 -2.92
N GLY A 584 -8.29 -21.95 -3.03
CA GLY A 584 -9.11 -22.82 -3.88
C GLY A 584 -10.54 -23.02 -3.43
N THR A 585 -11.33 -23.68 -4.29
CA THR A 585 -12.68 -24.17 -3.97
C THR A 585 -12.67 -25.68 -3.76
N LEU A 586 -12.99 -26.13 -2.54
CA LEU A 586 -13.23 -27.54 -2.21
C LEU A 586 -14.72 -27.85 -2.31
N THR A 587 -15.13 -28.63 -3.30
CA THR A 587 -16.52 -29.03 -3.50
C THR A 587 -16.76 -30.46 -3.01
N LEU A 588 -17.71 -30.62 -2.09
CA LEU A 588 -18.24 -31.90 -1.64
C LEU A 588 -19.66 -32.03 -2.22
N PRO A 589 -19.83 -32.73 -3.36
CA PRO A 589 -21.09 -32.74 -4.09
C PRO A 589 -22.15 -33.67 -3.46
N ASN A 590 -21.76 -34.54 -2.53
CA ASN A 590 -22.63 -35.56 -1.94
C ASN A 590 -22.82 -35.33 -0.43
N ALA A 591 -23.73 -36.10 0.19
CA ALA A 591 -23.92 -36.15 1.64
C ALA A 591 -22.77 -36.91 2.35
N GLN A 592 -21.55 -36.35 2.31
CA GLN A 592 -20.32 -37.00 2.77
C GLN A 592 -20.08 -36.86 4.28
N LEU A 593 -20.77 -35.94 4.95
CA LEU A 593 -20.55 -35.61 6.36
C LEU A 593 -21.72 -36.13 7.21
N SER A 594 -21.43 -36.89 8.27
CA SER A 594 -22.44 -37.61 9.06
C SER A 594 -22.05 -37.79 10.54
N GLY A 595 -22.96 -38.34 11.34
CA GLY A 595 -22.70 -38.76 12.74
C GLY A 595 -22.72 -37.63 13.78
N GLY A 596 -22.23 -37.91 14.99
CA GLY A 596 -22.16 -36.95 16.11
C GLY A 596 -21.10 -35.84 15.95
N ASN A 597 -20.70 -35.55 14.72
CA ASN A 597 -19.54 -34.72 14.41
C ASN A 597 -19.92 -33.24 14.23
N SER A 598 -18.98 -32.34 14.50
CA SER A 598 -19.04 -30.91 14.18
C SER A 598 -18.29 -30.60 12.89
N LEU A 599 -18.52 -29.41 12.33
CA LEU A 599 -17.83 -28.89 11.15
C LEU A 599 -17.15 -27.55 11.49
N ILE A 600 -15.87 -27.43 11.13
CA ILE A 600 -15.13 -26.17 11.13
C ILE A 600 -14.63 -25.88 9.72
N VAL A 601 -15.01 -24.73 9.17
CA VAL A 601 -14.47 -24.16 7.94
C VAL A 601 -13.52 -23.04 8.32
N LYS A 602 -12.24 -23.15 7.95
CA LYS A 602 -11.19 -22.20 8.38
C LYS A 602 -10.11 -22.03 7.31
N ASN A 603 -9.12 -21.20 7.60
CA ASN A 603 -7.87 -21.10 6.85
C ASN A 603 -7.99 -20.54 5.41
N GLY A 604 -9.14 -19.94 5.07
CA GLY A 604 -9.39 -19.35 3.75
C GLY A 604 -9.99 -20.32 2.73
N GLY A 605 -10.05 -19.86 1.49
CA GLY A 605 -10.67 -20.58 0.38
C GLY A 605 -12.20 -20.68 0.48
N THR A 606 -12.77 -21.45 -0.44
CA THR A 606 -14.21 -21.75 -0.48
C THR A 606 -14.44 -23.24 -0.21
N VAL A 607 -15.40 -23.56 0.64
CA VAL A 607 -15.91 -24.93 0.81
C VAL A 607 -17.34 -24.97 0.32
N GLN A 608 -17.67 -25.86 -0.61
CA GLN A 608 -19.04 -26.05 -1.08
C GLN A 608 -19.57 -27.38 -0.58
N LEU A 609 -20.67 -27.34 0.16
CA LEU A 609 -21.41 -28.53 0.59
C LEU A 609 -22.73 -28.56 -0.19
N LEU A 610 -22.81 -29.44 -1.18
CA LEU A 610 -23.96 -29.51 -2.11
C LEU A 610 -24.85 -30.74 -1.88
N GLY A 611 -24.63 -31.46 -0.78
CA GLY A 611 -25.43 -32.61 -0.40
C GLY A 611 -25.99 -32.48 1.01
N ASP A 612 -27.10 -33.17 1.27
CA ASP A 612 -27.79 -33.19 2.55
C ASP A 612 -27.04 -34.02 3.59
N ASN A 613 -26.13 -33.36 4.28
CA ASN A 613 -25.35 -33.94 5.34
C ASN A 613 -26.20 -34.22 6.58
N THR A 614 -25.75 -35.20 7.38
CA THR A 614 -26.50 -35.73 8.53
C THR A 614 -25.76 -35.57 9.86
N PHE A 615 -24.64 -34.85 9.89
CA PHE A 615 -23.91 -34.63 11.13
C PHE A 615 -24.70 -33.76 12.11
N THR A 616 -24.62 -34.03 13.41
CA THR A 616 -25.48 -33.38 14.43
C THR A 616 -24.78 -32.34 15.29
N GLY A 617 -23.46 -32.19 15.18
CA GLY A 617 -22.68 -31.16 15.86
C GLY A 617 -22.76 -29.79 15.19
N SER A 618 -22.11 -28.79 15.81
CA SER A 618 -22.15 -27.40 15.35
C SER A 618 -21.35 -27.18 14.05
N THR A 619 -21.77 -26.20 13.25
CA THR A 619 -21.01 -25.64 12.14
C THR A 619 -20.40 -24.31 12.53
N THR A 620 -19.09 -24.17 12.34
CA THR A 620 -18.34 -22.93 12.62
C THR A 620 -17.56 -22.49 11.38
N ILE A 621 -17.66 -21.21 11.02
CA ILE A 621 -16.90 -20.60 9.92
C ILE A 621 -15.97 -19.54 10.53
N LEU A 622 -14.66 -19.81 10.52
CA LEU A 622 -13.65 -19.05 11.24
C LEU A 622 -12.76 -18.25 10.30
N THR A 623 -12.76 -16.94 10.51
CA THR A 623 -11.73 -16.08 9.96
C THR A 623 -10.41 -16.28 10.69
N LYS A 624 -9.31 -15.95 10.04
CA LYS A 624 -7.98 -15.96 10.62
C LYS A 624 -7.25 -14.67 10.25
N TYR A 625 -6.35 -14.24 11.11
CA TYR A 625 -5.35 -13.23 10.80
C TYR A 625 -4.25 -13.77 9.89
N SER A 626 -3.68 -12.89 9.06
CA SER A 626 -2.51 -13.18 8.21
C SER A 626 -1.52 -12.02 8.23
N SER A 627 -0.22 -12.34 8.27
CA SER A 627 0.87 -11.35 8.23
C SER A 627 1.38 -11.01 6.80
N THR A 628 0.51 -11.04 5.79
CA THR A 628 0.91 -10.69 4.40
C THR A 628 1.28 -9.22 4.28
N ARG A 629 2.19 -8.89 3.35
CA ARG A 629 2.62 -7.52 3.06
C ARG A 629 2.23 -7.04 1.66
N GLN A 630 1.32 -7.77 1.02
CA GLN A 630 0.95 -7.54 -0.37
C GLN A 630 0.25 -6.19 -0.61
N GLU A 631 -0.51 -5.68 0.37
CA GLU A 631 -1.18 -4.37 0.25
C GLU A 631 -0.18 -3.22 0.38
N GLN A 632 0.80 -3.35 1.28
CA GLN A 632 1.89 -2.38 1.45
C GLN A 632 2.75 -2.31 0.19
N ALA A 633 3.03 -3.46 -0.43
CA ALA A 633 3.72 -3.57 -1.70
C ALA A 633 2.89 -2.96 -2.85
N ALA A 634 1.59 -3.25 -2.92
CA ALA A 634 0.70 -2.65 -3.93
C ALA A 634 0.61 -1.12 -3.80
N ALA A 635 0.69 -0.62 -2.57
CA ALA A 635 0.71 0.82 -2.26
C ALA A 635 2.12 1.44 -2.28
N ASP A 636 3.17 0.64 -2.50
CA ASP A 636 4.57 1.07 -2.51
C ASP A 636 5.05 1.77 -1.21
N THR A 637 4.46 1.41 -0.07
CA THR A 637 4.65 2.09 1.25
C THR A 637 5.78 1.48 2.10
N ASP A 638 6.07 2.08 3.27
CA ASP A 638 7.00 1.51 4.26
C ASP A 638 6.34 0.38 5.08
N SER A 639 7.09 -0.69 5.39
CA SER A 639 6.67 -1.76 6.30
C SER A 639 6.63 -1.37 7.77
N THR A 640 7.19 -0.21 8.16
CA THR A 640 7.08 0.35 9.53
C THR A 640 6.03 1.44 9.70
N ASN A 641 5.37 1.89 8.62
CA ASN A 641 4.47 3.04 8.66
C ASN A 641 3.35 2.82 9.70
N VAL A 642 3.42 3.57 10.78
CA VAL A 642 2.83 3.27 12.10
C VAL A 642 1.30 3.36 12.10
N ALA A 643 0.70 3.98 11.08
CA ALA A 643 -0.75 3.93 10.84
C ALA A 643 -1.26 2.55 10.37
N LYS A 644 -0.35 1.64 10.01
CA LYS A 644 -0.60 0.22 9.71
C LYS A 644 0.41 -0.71 10.42
N ALA A 645 0.99 -0.30 11.55
CA ALA A 645 1.88 -1.14 12.39
C ALA A 645 1.09 -2.18 13.21
N VAL A 646 0.29 -2.95 12.51
CA VAL A 646 -0.50 -4.04 13.03
C VAL A 646 -0.17 -5.23 12.14
N PHE A 647 0.66 -6.14 12.65
CA PHE A 647 1.29 -7.23 11.91
C PHE A 647 0.33 -8.29 11.33
N TYR A 648 -0.98 -8.03 11.33
CA TYR A 648 -2.01 -8.90 10.83
C TYR A 648 -3.18 -8.08 10.27
N ASP A 649 -3.05 -7.54 9.07
CA ASP A 649 -4.02 -6.57 8.52
C ASP A 649 -5.16 -7.22 7.72
N ARG A 650 -4.98 -8.47 7.30
CA ARG A 650 -5.97 -9.16 6.46
C ARG A 650 -6.67 -10.29 7.17
N PHE A 651 -7.98 -10.14 7.29
CA PHE A 651 -8.89 -11.25 7.59
C PHE A 651 -8.90 -12.23 6.43
N VAL A 652 -8.49 -13.45 6.73
CA VAL A 652 -8.60 -14.62 5.88
C VAL A 652 -9.96 -15.23 6.15
N SER A 653 -10.95 -14.71 5.46
CA SER A 653 -12.34 -15.09 5.64
C SER A 653 -12.71 -16.20 4.66
N PRO A 654 -12.84 -17.47 5.10
CA PRO A 654 -13.37 -18.51 4.23
C PRO A 654 -14.84 -18.26 3.88
N THR A 655 -15.27 -18.87 2.78
CA THR A 655 -16.68 -18.92 2.39
C THR A 655 -17.18 -20.35 2.46
N LEU A 656 -18.24 -20.59 3.22
CA LEU A 656 -19.01 -21.84 3.16
C LEU A 656 -20.20 -21.64 2.21
N VAL A 657 -20.23 -22.38 1.11
CA VAL A 657 -21.32 -22.39 0.14
C VAL A 657 -22.24 -23.57 0.42
N VAL A 658 -23.54 -23.29 0.43
CA VAL A 658 -24.61 -24.26 0.70
C VAL A 658 -25.75 -24.05 -0.29
N ASP A 659 -26.37 -25.13 -0.72
CA ASP A 659 -27.50 -25.11 -1.65
C ASP A 659 -28.82 -25.55 -1.00
N HIS A 660 -28.78 -26.14 0.20
CA HIS A 660 -29.97 -26.51 0.95
C HIS A 660 -29.84 -26.17 2.44
N LEU A 661 -30.84 -25.45 2.98
CA LEU A 661 -30.95 -25.07 4.39
C LEU A 661 -32.32 -25.45 4.95
N ALA A 662 -32.45 -26.70 5.43
CA ALA A 662 -33.65 -27.18 6.12
C ALA A 662 -33.81 -26.58 7.54
N ASN A 663 -34.84 -27.01 8.28
CA ASN A 663 -35.00 -26.74 9.71
C ASN A 663 -34.01 -27.53 10.58
N GLY A 664 -33.79 -27.07 11.82
CA GLY A 664 -33.05 -27.78 12.84
C GLY A 664 -33.54 -29.23 13.03
N ASN A 665 -32.62 -30.13 13.37
CA ASN A 665 -32.86 -31.58 13.46
C ASN A 665 -33.22 -32.27 12.13
N SER A 666 -33.23 -31.55 11.00
CA SER A 666 -33.41 -32.12 9.65
C SER A 666 -32.12 -32.01 8.83
N PRO A 667 -31.79 -33.02 7.99
CA PRO A 667 -30.63 -32.98 7.11
C PRO A 667 -30.63 -31.75 6.19
N SER A 668 -29.43 -31.21 5.95
CA SER A 668 -29.19 -30.05 5.09
C SER A 668 -27.71 -29.99 4.70
N SER A 669 -27.29 -29.04 3.86
CA SER A 669 -25.88 -28.84 3.55
C SER A 669 -25.01 -28.69 4.82
N ILE A 670 -25.55 -28.08 5.88
CA ILE A 670 -24.87 -27.86 7.18
C ILE A 670 -25.27 -28.86 8.27
N GLY A 671 -25.77 -30.04 7.89
CA GLY A 671 -26.09 -31.10 8.84
C GLY A 671 -27.49 -31.02 9.44
N SER A 672 -27.69 -31.83 10.48
CA SER A 672 -28.94 -32.04 11.22
C SER A 672 -28.88 -31.49 12.65
N ALA A 673 -28.00 -30.55 12.96
CA ALA A 673 -27.97 -29.91 14.27
C ALA A 673 -29.31 -29.22 14.60
N SER A 674 -29.63 -29.07 15.89
CA SER A 674 -30.84 -28.36 16.34
C SER A 674 -30.80 -26.87 15.96
N ASN A 675 -31.91 -26.16 16.16
CA ASN A 675 -32.08 -24.78 15.71
C ASN A 675 -31.46 -23.69 16.61
N VAL A 676 -30.73 -24.07 17.68
CA VAL A 676 -30.11 -23.10 18.60
C VAL A 676 -28.96 -22.32 17.94
N ALA A 677 -28.83 -21.04 18.28
CA ALA A 677 -27.89 -20.12 17.62
C ALA A 677 -26.42 -20.56 17.71
N SER A 678 -26.03 -21.25 18.78
CA SER A 678 -24.66 -21.75 18.97
C SER A 678 -24.27 -22.87 18.01
N ASN A 679 -25.24 -23.48 17.31
CA ASN A 679 -24.95 -24.54 16.32
C ASN A 679 -24.47 -23.98 14.98
N LEU A 680 -24.60 -22.68 14.74
CA LEU A 680 -24.07 -22.01 13.56
C LEU A 680 -23.35 -20.74 13.97
N LEU A 681 -22.03 -20.79 14.08
CA LEU A 681 -21.18 -19.64 14.41
C LEU A 681 -20.47 -19.13 13.16
N ILE A 682 -20.64 -17.86 12.86
CA ILE A 682 -19.94 -17.17 11.78
C ILE A 682 -19.06 -16.10 12.39
N GLN A 683 -17.75 -16.27 12.28
CA GLN A 683 -16.73 -15.41 12.89
C GLN A 683 -15.94 -14.72 11.78
N GLY A 684 -16.32 -13.49 11.44
CA GLY A 684 -15.69 -12.66 10.40
C GLY A 684 -15.67 -13.30 9.01
N SER A 685 -16.62 -14.16 8.71
CA SER A 685 -16.62 -15.02 7.51
C SER A 685 -17.99 -15.08 6.82
N THR A 686 -18.11 -15.84 5.73
CA THR A 686 -19.31 -15.87 4.89
C THR A 686 -19.98 -17.23 4.85
N LEU A 687 -21.28 -17.26 5.13
CA LEU A 687 -22.19 -18.33 4.69
C LEU A 687 -22.90 -17.86 3.41
N LYS A 688 -22.69 -18.56 2.30
CA LYS A 688 -23.26 -18.25 0.99
C LYS A 688 -24.29 -19.30 0.60
N TYR A 689 -25.55 -18.89 0.48
CA TYR A 689 -26.64 -19.69 -0.05
C TYR A 689 -26.73 -19.58 -1.57
N VAL A 690 -26.78 -20.71 -2.27
CA VAL A 690 -26.89 -20.81 -3.74
C VAL A 690 -28.08 -21.65 -4.22
N GLY A 691 -28.99 -22.04 -3.31
CA GLY A 691 -30.10 -22.92 -3.60
C GLY A 691 -31.29 -22.29 -4.35
N ASN A 692 -32.33 -23.10 -4.53
CA ASN A 692 -33.54 -22.74 -5.28
C ASN A 692 -34.65 -22.12 -4.40
N GLY A 693 -34.35 -21.85 -3.13
CA GLY A 693 -35.23 -21.20 -2.17
C GLY A 693 -35.58 -22.15 -1.02
N ASP A 694 -35.31 -21.69 0.21
CA ASP A 694 -35.48 -22.49 1.43
C ASP A 694 -36.07 -21.65 2.56
N THR A 695 -36.74 -22.35 3.48
CA THR A 695 -37.09 -21.81 4.80
C THR A 695 -36.43 -22.65 5.87
N THR A 696 -35.78 -21.98 6.82
CA THR A 696 -35.13 -22.60 7.98
C THR A 696 -35.54 -21.91 9.27
N ASP A 697 -35.73 -22.68 10.34
CA ASP A 697 -35.93 -22.18 11.70
C ASP A 697 -34.60 -22.05 12.48
N ARG A 698 -33.46 -22.29 11.83
CA ARG A 698 -32.13 -22.21 12.47
C ARG A 698 -31.77 -20.78 12.81
N LEU A 699 -31.33 -20.54 14.04
CA LEU A 699 -30.65 -19.32 14.43
C LEU A 699 -29.15 -19.43 14.14
N PHE A 700 -28.46 -18.30 14.07
CA PHE A 700 -27.00 -18.24 13.97
C PHE A 700 -26.41 -17.24 14.95
N THR A 701 -25.10 -17.36 15.19
CA THR A 701 -24.32 -16.48 16.05
C THR A 701 -23.43 -15.56 15.23
N ILE A 702 -23.55 -14.26 15.49
CA ILE A 702 -22.66 -13.22 14.97
C ILE A 702 -21.40 -13.19 15.84
N GLY A 703 -20.29 -13.60 15.26
CA GLY A 703 -18.99 -13.56 15.89
C GLY A 703 -18.49 -12.16 16.19
N THR A 704 -17.41 -12.04 16.97
CA THR A 704 -16.78 -10.74 17.29
C THR A 704 -16.23 -10.04 16.06
N GLY A 705 -15.81 -10.79 15.03
CA GLY A 705 -15.42 -10.26 13.71
C GLY A 705 -16.59 -9.93 12.79
N GLY A 706 -17.84 -10.05 13.26
CA GLY A 706 -19.04 -9.93 12.43
C GLY A 706 -19.40 -11.24 11.71
N ALA A 707 -20.41 -11.17 10.85
CA ALA A 707 -20.88 -12.31 10.06
C ALA A 707 -21.43 -11.83 8.71
N THR A 708 -21.22 -12.61 7.65
CA THR A 708 -21.84 -12.36 6.35
C THR A 708 -22.78 -13.49 5.97
N ILE A 709 -24.03 -13.14 5.66
CA ILE A 709 -24.99 -14.03 4.98
C ILE A 709 -25.14 -13.54 3.55
N ASN A 710 -24.76 -14.37 2.59
CA ASN A 710 -24.83 -14.04 1.17
C ASN A 710 -25.91 -14.90 0.50
N ALA A 711 -26.99 -14.28 0.01
CA ALA A 711 -28.06 -14.96 -0.73
C ALA A 711 -27.88 -14.78 -2.24
N SER A 712 -27.23 -15.74 -2.88
CA SER A 712 -26.97 -15.74 -4.34
C SER A 712 -27.64 -16.92 -5.06
N GLY A 713 -28.56 -17.61 -4.38
CA GLY A 713 -29.38 -18.66 -4.98
C GLY A 713 -30.41 -18.13 -5.97
N THR A 714 -31.00 -19.02 -6.75
CA THR A 714 -32.09 -18.67 -7.66
C THR A 714 -33.39 -18.39 -6.90
N GLY A 715 -33.57 -18.98 -5.71
CA GLY A 715 -34.67 -18.67 -4.79
C GLY A 715 -34.20 -18.02 -3.49
N ALA A 716 -35.17 -17.46 -2.77
CA ALA A 716 -34.90 -16.72 -1.54
C ALA A 716 -34.64 -17.65 -0.35
N VAL A 717 -33.71 -17.25 0.52
CA VAL A 717 -33.49 -17.90 1.82
C VAL A 717 -34.27 -17.19 2.93
N VAL A 718 -35.02 -17.93 3.73
CA VAL A 718 -35.89 -17.40 4.80
C VAL A 718 -35.49 -18.01 6.15
N PHE A 719 -34.87 -17.22 7.02
CA PHE A 719 -34.66 -17.55 8.43
C PHE A 719 -35.91 -17.16 9.22
N SER A 720 -36.79 -18.13 9.47
CA SER A 720 -38.16 -17.94 9.97
C SER A 720 -38.29 -17.84 11.49
N ASN A 721 -37.24 -18.21 12.23
CA ASN A 721 -37.26 -18.18 13.70
C ASN A 721 -37.19 -16.74 14.22
N THR A 722 -38.15 -16.36 15.06
CA THR A 722 -38.29 -15.02 15.64
C THR A 722 -37.51 -14.81 16.94
N GLY A 723 -36.78 -15.82 17.41
CA GLY A 723 -35.87 -15.71 18.54
C GLY A 723 -34.69 -14.78 18.26
N ALA A 724 -33.95 -14.43 19.32
CA ALA A 724 -32.76 -13.59 19.19
C ALA A 724 -31.59 -14.36 18.56
N LEU A 725 -30.89 -13.72 17.62
CA LEU A 725 -29.62 -14.25 17.12
C LEU A 725 -28.58 -14.33 18.25
N GLY A 726 -27.61 -15.24 18.11
CA GLY A 726 -26.44 -15.30 18.98
C GLY A 726 -25.49 -14.11 18.73
N ARG A 727 -24.81 -13.63 19.77
CA ARG A 727 -23.69 -12.68 19.68
C ARG A 727 -22.57 -13.23 20.55
N ALA A 728 -21.44 -13.60 19.95
CA ALA A 728 -20.31 -14.16 20.70
C ALA A 728 -19.45 -13.02 21.27
N ASP A 729 -19.12 -13.04 22.55
CA ASP A 729 -18.16 -12.10 23.13
C ASP A 729 -16.89 -12.84 23.53
N ALA A 730 -15.73 -12.19 23.36
CA ALA A 730 -14.47 -12.79 23.73
C ALA A 730 -14.40 -12.98 25.25
N ALA A 731 -14.22 -14.22 25.70
CA ALA A 731 -13.99 -14.49 27.10
C ALA A 731 -12.55 -14.10 27.51
N SER A 732 -12.31 -13.90 28.81
CA SER A 732 -10.96 -13.68 29.32
C SER A 732 -10.04 -14.88 29.01
N ARG A 733 -8.74 -14.61 28.87
CA ARG A 733 -7.71 -15.63 28.62
C ARG A 733 -6.54 -15.47 29.57
N THR A 734 -5.65 -16.45 29.56
CA THR A 734 -4.36 -16.35 30.22
C THR A 734 -3.29 -16.02 29.20
N GLY A 735 -2.38 -15.09 29.53
CA GLY A 735 -1.25 -14.71 28.70
C GLY A 735 -0.08 -14.19 29.54
N SER A 736 1.03 -13.89 28.89
CA SER A 736 2.24 -13.37 29.55
C SER A 736 2.61 -12.00 29.00
N LEU A 737 2.83 -11.05 29.90
CA LEU A 737 3.39 -9.73 29.57
C LEU A 737 4.90 -9.79 29.79
N ILE A 738 5.69 -9.41 28.79
CA ILE A 738 7.15 -9.49 28.86
C ILE A 738 7.77 -8.23 28.27
N SER A 739 8.70 -7.61 29.00
CA SER A 739 9.36 -6.36 28.63
C SER A 739 10.16 -6.40 27.32
N THR A 740 10.63 -7.57 26.89
CA THR A 740 11.34 -7.73 25.61
C THR A 740 10.39 -7.71 24.40
N PHE A 741 9.07 -7.83 24.64
CA PHE A 741 8.03 -7.76 23.63
C PHE A 741 6.94 -6.78 24.10
N PRO A 742 7.27 -5.48 24.21
CA PRO A 742 6.43 -4.51 24.91
C PRO A 742 5.05 -4.34 24.24
N THR A 743 4.92 -4.56 22.94
CA THR A 743 3.64 -4.44 22.21
C THR A 743 2.93 -5.79 22.05
N SER A 744 3.20 -6.77 22.91
CA SER A 744 2.68 -8.13 22.73
C SER A 744 2.31 -8.83 24.03
N ILE A 745 1.24 -9.62 23.94
CA ILE A 745 0.86 -10.62 24.93
C ILE A 745 1.20 -11.99 24.35
N LEU A 746 1.99 -12.76 25.08
CA LEU A 746 2.52 -14.05 24.62
C LEU A 746 1.83 -15.23 25.30
N GLY A 747 1.84 -16.39 24.64
CA GLY A 747 1.32 -17.64 25.21
C GLY A 747 -0.19 -17.65 25.40
N VAL A 748 -0.92 -16.86 24.60
CA VAL A 748 -2.38 -16.85 24.63
C VAL A 748 -2.90 -18.11 23.94
N VAL A 749 -3.99 -18.67 24.46
CA VAL A 749 -4.68 -19.83 23.87
C VAL A 749 -6.07 -19.42 23.41
N GLU A 750 -6.59 -20.10 22.38
CA GLU A 750 -7.95 -19.90 21.84
C GLU A 750 -8.25 -18.44 21.48
N VAL A 751 -7.63 -17.98 20.39
CA VAL A 751 -7.68 -16.59 19.89
C VAL A 751 -8.65 -16.38 18.71
N THR A 752 -9.50 -17.37 18.43
CA THR A 752 -10.40 -17.37 17.25
C THR A 752 -11.48 -16.28 17.32
N ASP A 753 -11.79 -15.80 18.52
CA ASP A 753 -12.75 -14.75 18.83
C ASP A 753 -12.10 -13.39 19.14
N ILE A 754 -10.77 -13.28 19.04
CA ILE A 754 -10.06 -12.02 19.29
C ILE A 754 -9.96 -11.23 18.00
N VAL A 755 -10.33 -9.94 18.02
CA VAL A 755 -10.24 -9.08 16.84
C VAL A 755 -9.58 -7.73 17.08
N ALA A 756 -9.02 -7.16 16.01
CA ALA A 756 -8.47 -5.82 16.00
C ALA A 756 -9.50 -4.78 16.49
N GLY A 757 -9.02 -3.80 17.24
CA GLY A 757 -9.84 -2.78 17.90
C GLY A 757 -10.40 -3.20 19.26
N MET A 758 -10.27 -4.46 19.68
CA MET A 758 -10.74 -4.89 21.01
C MET A 758 -9.97 -4.19 22.13
N PRO A 759 -10.64 -3.48 23.04
CA PRO A 759 -10.00 -3.00 24.25
C PRO A 759 -9.40 -4.17 25.04
N VAL A 760 -8.25 -3.98 25.66
CA VAL A 760 -7.57 -5.05 26.39
C VAL A 760 -6.99 -4.53 27.71
N SER A 761 -7.08 -5.34 28.75
CA SER A 761 -6.64 -5.01 30.11
C SER A 761 -6.17 -6.26 30.87
N ASP A 762 -5.41 -6.05 31.95
CA ASP A 762 -4.84 -7.10 32.80
C ASP A 762 -5.14 -6.87 34.30
N PRO A 763 -6.39 -7.05 34.75
CA PRO A 763 -6.82 -6.63 36.08
C PRO A 763 -6.21 -7.46 37.23
N SER A 764 -5.60 -8.61 36.95
CA SER A 764 -5.00 -9.46 37.99
C SER A 764 -3.76 -8.82 38.62
N PRO A 765 -3.60 -8.84 39.96
CA PRO A 765 -2.34 -8.49 40.61
C PRO A 765 -1.19 -9.44 40.27
N GLY A 766 0.06 -9.07 40.62
CA GLY A 766 1.25 -9.92 40.53
C GLY A 766 2.26 -9.53 39.44
N GLY A 767 3.28 -10.37 39.27
CA GLY A 767 4.44 -10.09 38.40
C GLY A 767 5.61 -9.44 39.14
N ILE A 768 6.72 -9.26 38.43
CA ILE A 768 7.84 -8.44 38.90
C ILE A 768 7.58 -7.02 38.42
N VAL A 769 7.11 -6.18 39.33
CA VAL A 769 6.70 -4.80 39.05
C VAL A 769 7.84 -3.86 39.39
N ILE A 770 8.36 -3.15 38.40
CA ILE A 770 9.31 -2.04 38.58
C ILE A 770 8.77 -0.74 37.97
N ASP A 771 7.50 -0.72 37.56
CA ASP A 771 6.94 0.32 36.69
C ASP A 771 5.85 1.18 37.37
N PRO A 772 5.92 2.52 37.27
CA PRO A 772 4.86 3.43 37.72
C PRO A 772 3.53 3.32 36.97
N GLN A 773 3.49 2.71 35.77
CA GLN A 773 2.26 2.53 34.98
C GLN A 773 1.36 1.41 35.51
N CYS A 774 1.92 0.44 36.23
CA CYS A 774 1.15 -0.59 36.93
C CYS A 774 0.58 -0.02 38.24
N ASN A 775 -0.52 -0.60 38.72
CA ASN A 775 -0.92 -0.41 40.11
C ASN A 775 0.16 -0.97 41.06
N PRO A 776 0.25 -0.48 42.31
CA PRO A 776 1.24 -0.97 43.28
C PRO A 776 1.19 -2.48 43.55
N ASP A 777 0.07 -3.14 43.29
CA ASP A 777 -0.11 -4.59 43.42
C ASP A 777 0.23 -5.38 42.14
N GLY A 778 0.67 -4.71 41.07
CA GLY A 778 0.98 -5.30 39.77
C GLY A 778 -0.21 -5.53 38.84
N SER A 779 -1.39 -5.02 39.18
CA SER A 779 -2.55 -5.00 38.27
C SER A 779 -2.49 -3.84 37.27
N ASN A 780 -3.22 -3.97 36.15
CA ASN A 780 -3.39 -2.92 35.13
C ASN A 780 -2.07 -2.37 34.56
N CYS A 781 -1.14 -3.26 34.24
CA CYS A 781 0.12 -2.90 33.59
C CYS A 781 -0.05 -2.58 32.09
N ILE A 782 -1.17 -2.99 31.46
CA ILE A 782 -1.52 -2.57 30.11
C ILE A 782 -2.08 -1.13 30.17
N PRO A 783 -1.51 -0.16 29.43
CA PRO A 783 -1.98 1.22 29.46
C PRO A 783 -3.47 1.36 29.11
N ALA A 784 -4.17 2.28 29.77
CA ALA A 784 -5.57 2.57 29.46
C ALA A 784 -5.75 3.00 27.99
N GLY A 785 -6.85 2.55 27.36
CA GLY A 785 -7.12 2.82 25.94
C GLY A 785 -6.33 1.93 24.96
N THR A 786 -5.56 0.96 25.46
CA THR A 786 -4.90 -0.03 24.60
C THR A 786 -5.93 -0.95 23.95
N VAL A 787 -5.74 -1.18 22.66
CA VAL A 787 -6.54 -2.13 21.88
C VAL A 787 -5.66 -3.22 21.27
N VAL A 788 -6.28 -4.36 21.00
CA VAL A 788 -5.73 -5.39 20.14
C VAL A 788 -5.54 -4.79 18.76
N THR A 789 -4.36 -4.99 18.21
CA THR A 789 -4.07 -4.67 16.84
C THR A 789 -4.18 -5.92 15.98
N GLY A 790 -3.64 -7.07 16.40
CA GLY A 790 -3.79 -8.30 15.64
C GLY A 790 -3.43 -9.54 16.44
N VAL A 791 -3.49 -10.69 15.78
CA VAL A 791 -3.22 -12.01 16.36
C VAL A 791 -2.25 -12.76 15.48
N SER A 792 -1.25 -13.41 16.08
CA SER A 792 -0.23 -14.15 15.35
C SER A 792 -0.76 -15.28 14.49
N ASP A 793 -0.03 -15.60 13.42
CA ASP A 793 -0.42 -16.68 12.50
C ASP A 793 -0.51 -18.04 13.22
N ASP A 794 0.29 -18.24 14.29
CA ASP A 794 0.23 -19.44 15.14
C ASP A 794 -0.82 -19.35 16.26
N GLY A 795 -1.47 -18.19 16.38
CA GLY A 795 -2.51 -17.89 17.35
C GLY A 795 -2.03 -17.78 18.80
N LYS A 796 -0.73 -17.62 19.05
CA LYS A 796 -0.15 -17.61 20.40
C LYS A 796 0.24 -16.23 20.91
N GLN A 797 0.19 -15.21 20.06
CA GLN A 797 0.57 -13.84 20.37
C GLN A 797 -0.52 -12.88 19.95
N ILE A 798 -0.81 -11.91 20.81
CA ILE A 798 -1.71 -10.79 20.52
C ILE A 798 -0.88 -9.53 20.51
N THR A 799 -1.02 -8.73 19.47
CA THR A 799 -0.31 -7.45 19.34
C THR A 799 -1.17 -6.31 19.87
N LEU A 800 -0.52 -5.30 20.46
CA LEU A 800 -1.15 -4.18 21.15
C LEU A 800 -0.85 -2.85 20.47
N SER A 801 -1.76 -1.88 20.62
CA SER A 801 -1.59 -0.51 20.09
C SER A 801 -0.60 0.33 20.90
N ASN A 802 -0.40 0.00 22.18
CA ASN A 802 0.52 0.69 23.07
C ASN A 802 1.51 -0.32 23.67
N GLY A 803 2.75 0.13 23.87
CA GLY A 803 3.77 -0.66 24.55
C GLY A 803 3.52 -0.75 26.05
N ILE A 804 3.71 -1.93 26.61
CA ILE A 804 3.80 -2.22 28.03
C ILE A 804 5.20 -1.84 28.49
N ALA A 805 5.31 -1.05 29.55
CA ALA A 805 6.60 -0.68 30.11
C ALA A 805 7.06 -1.69 31.19
N THR A 806 8.37 -1.97 31.16
CA THR A 806 9.21 -2.79 32.06
C THR A 806 8.55 -3.75 33.07
N THR A 807 7.78 -4.73 32.59
CA THR A 807 7.16 -5.76 33.45
C THR A 807 7.35 -7.18 32.88
N PHE A 808 7.64 -8.17 33.76
CA PHE A 808 7.47 -9.60 33.46
C PHE A 808 6.35 -10.19 34.33
N LYS A 809 5.25 -10.60 33.68
CA LYS A 809 4.02 -11.05 34.33
C LYS A 809 3.43 -12.28 33.60
N PRO A 810 3.97 -13.49 33.89
CA PRO A 810 3.50 -14.71 33.26
C PRO A 810 2.12 -15.12 33.80
N ASN A 811 1.36 -15.86 33.00
CA ASN A 811 0.06 -16.44 33.39
C ASN A 811 -0.97 -15.43 33.92
N THR A 812 -0.97 -14.23 33.37
CA THR A 812 -1.88 -13.13 33.72
C THR A 812 -3.24 -13.33 33.08
N THR A 813 -4.34 -13.05 33.80
CA THR A 813 -5.66 -12.94 33.18
C THR A 813 -5.73 -11.67 32.33
N ILE A 814 -6.00 -11.87 31.04
CA ILE A 814 -6.21 -10.84 30.05
C ILE A 814 -7.71 -10.76 29.76
N VAL A 815 -8.25 -9.57 29.91
CA VAL A 815 -9.66 -9.27 29.68
C VAL A 815 -9.80 -8.48 28.39
N PHE A 816 -10.66 -8.97 27.50
CA PHE A 816 -10.99 -8.31 26.25
C PHE A 816 -12.34 -7.61 26.37
N GLY A 817 -12.38 -6.34 25.99
CA GLY A 817 -13.59 -5.55 25.87
C GLY A 817 -14.35 -5.90 24.59
N THR A 818 -15.55 -5.35 24.46
CA THR A 818 -16.37 -5.53 23.26
C THR A 818 -15.96 -4.55 22.15
N THR A 819 -16.16 -4.97 20.91
CA THR A 819 -16.04 -4.12 19.71
C THR A 819 -17.35 -4.07 18.95
N PRO A 820 -17.60 -2.97 18.21
CA PRO A 820 -18.64 -2.96 17.19
C PRO A 820 -18.40 -4.08 16.18
N ARG A 821 -19.46 -4.79 15.82
CA ARG A 821 -19.45 -5.85 14.80
C ARG A 821 -20.53 -5.60 13.77
N THR A 822 -20.33 -6.14 12.57
CA THR A 822 -21.28 -5.95 11.47
C THR A 822 -21.92 -7.28 11.09
N LEU A 823 -23.25 -7.32 10.98
CA LEU A 823 -23.95 -8.33 10.19
C LEU A 823 -24.07 -7.80 8.76
N THR A 824 -23.35 -8.45 7.86
CA THR A 824 -23.40 -8.14 6.43
C THR A 824 -24.43 -9.03 5.75
N LEU A 825 -25.38 -8.41 5.08
CA LEU A 825 -26.38 -9.05 4.24
C LEU A 825 -25.98 -8.81 2.79
N ASP A 826 -25.61 -9.86 2.07
CA ASP A 826 -25.05 -9.77 0.72
C ASP A 826 -25.80 -10.69 -0.24
N GLY A 827 -25.42 -10.67 -1.52
CA GLY A 827 -25.88 -11.59 -2.53
C GLY A 827 -26.67 -10.94 -3.67
N LEU A 828 -27.00 -11.78 -4.65
CA LEU A 828 -27.60 -11.37 -5.92
C LEU A 828 -29.10 -11.68 -6.00
N ASN A 829 -29.65 -12.47 -5.07
CA ASN A 829 -31.05 -12.88 -5.12
C ASN A 829 -31.98 -11.68 -4.87
N SER A 830 -32.88 -11.41 -5.81
CA SER A 830 -33.82 -10.29 -5.76
C SER A 830 -35.14 -10.61 -5.06
N GLY A 831 -35.37 -11.87 -4.68
CA GLY A 831 -36.49 -12.29 -3.86
C GLY A 831 -36.41 -11.77 -2.43
N ASN A 832 -37.44 -12.05 -1.63
CA ASN A 832 -37.46 -11.63 -0.22
C ASN A 832 -36.60 -12.56 0.65
N ASN A 833 -35.26 -12.41 0.57
CA ASN A 833 -34.37 -13.06 1.54
C ASN A 833 -34.65 -12.47 2.92
N THR A 834 -35.04 -13.29 3.88
CA THR A 834 -35.69 -12.81 5.10
C THR A 834 -34.92 -13.23 6.35
N ILE A 835 -34.70 -12.28 7.26
CA ILE A 835 -34.28 -12.52 8.65
C ILE A 835 -35.44 -12.13 9.57
N ALA A 836 -36.17 -13.14 10.08
CA ALA A 836 -37.24 -12.93 11.06
C ALA A 836 -36.72 -12.89 12.51
N SER A 837 -35.48 -13.31 12.72
CA SER A 837 -34.83 -13.32 14.02
C SER A 837 -34.62 -11.91 14.56
N VAL A 838 -34.66 -11.78 15.88
CA VAL A 838 -34.35 -10.51 16.55
C VAL A 838 -32.83 -10.28 16.49
N ILE A 839 -32.43 -9.20 15.82
CA ILE A 839 -31.07 -8.69 15.83
C ILE A 839 -30.94 -7.72 17.00
N SER A 840 -29.99 -7.98 17.89
CA SER A 840 -29.74 -7.19 19.10
C SER A 840 -28.25 -7.05 19.37
N ASN A 841 -27.88 -6.12 20.24
CA ASN A 841 -26.51 -6.02 20.74
C ASN A 841 -26.13 -7.23 21.60
N SER A 842 -24.83 -7.38 21.86
CA SER A 842 -24.35 -8.39 22.82
C SER A 842 -24.71 -7.98 24.25
N ALA A 843 -24.86 -8.98 25.14
CA ALA A 843 -25.20 -8.71 26.54
C ALA A 843 -24.07 -7.97 27.27
N ALA A 844 -22.83 -8.11 26.79
CA ALA A 844 -21.66 -7.37 27.28
C ALA A 844 -21.54 -5.95 26.69
N GLY A 845 -22.53 -5.49 25.92
CA GLY A 845 -22.57 -4.14 25.34
C GLY A 845 -21.91 -3.99 23.96
N GLY A 846 -21.52 -5.10 23.31
CA GLY A 846 -20.99 -5.09 21.96
C GLY A 846 -22.06 -4.70 20.94
N ILE A 847 -21.85 -3.60 20.24
CA ILE A 847 -22.81 -3.03 19.29
C ILE A 847 -22.84 -3.84 18.00
N VAL A 848 -24.03 -4.10 17.46
CA VAL A 848 -24.23 -4.68 16.13
C VAL A 848 -24.67 -3.60 15.15
N GLY A 849 -23.97 -3.45 14.04
CA GLY A 849 -24.40 -2.68 12.87
C GLY A 849 -24.84 -3.60 11.72
N ILE A 850 -25.56 -3.04 10.76
CA ILE A 850 -26.03 -3.75 9.57
C ILE A 850 -25.40 -3.15 8.33
N THR A 851 -24.87 -4.00 7.46
CA THR A 851 -24.43 -3.58 6.12
C THR A 851 -25.12 -4.44 5.06
N LYS A 852 -25.84 -3.80 4.15
CA LYS A 852 -26.42 -4.43 2.97
C LYS A 852 -25.50 -4.22 1.77
N LYS A 853 -24.96 -5.30 1.22
CA LYS A 853 -24.16 -5.36 -0.02
C LYS A 853 -24.84 -6.21 -1.09
N GLY A 854 -24.27 -6.23 -2.29
CA GLY A 854 -24.80 -6.98 -3.42
C GLY A 854 -26.10 -6.40 -3.97
N THR A 855 -26.46 -6.76 -5.20
CA THR A 855 -27.63 -6.18 -5.89
C THR A 855 -28.96 -6.78 -5.42
N GLY A 856 -28.94 -7.85 -4.61
CA GLY A 856 -30.13 -8.55 -4.13
C GLY A 856 -30.96 -7.76 -3.12
N LYS A 857 -32.04 -8.39 -2.64
CA LYS A 857 -32.96 -7.83 -1.63
C LYS A 857 -32.89 -8.63 -0.33
N TRP A 858 -32.83 -7.92 0.80
CA TRP A 858 -33.00 -8.49 2.13
C TRP A 858 -34.16 -7.79 2.87
N LEU A 859 -34.94 -8.57 3.60
CA LEU A 859 -36.09 -8.14 4.40
C LEU A 859 -35.83 -8.49 5.87
N LEU A 860 -35.86 -7.47 6.74
CA LEU A 860 -35.78 -7.61 8.19
C LEU A 860 -37.18 -7.52 8.77
N THR A 861 -37.64 -8.60 9.43
CA THR A 861 -38.99 -8.66 10.00
C THR A 861 -39.04 -8.80 11.52
N GLY A 862 -37.93 -9.13 12.16
CA GLY A 862 -37.82 -9.23 13.61
C GLY A 862 -37.99 -7.87 14.31
N ALA A 863 -38.35 -7.92 15.60
CA ALA A 863 -38.36 -6.75 16.48
C ALA A 863 -36.93 -6.39 16.90
N ASN A 864 -36.17 -5.83 15.96
CA ASN A 864 -34.75 -5.55 16.13
C ASN A 864 -34.48 -4.48 17.18
N THR A 865 -33.35 -4.59 17.87
CA THR A 865 -32.90 -3.70 18.95
C THR A 865 -31.39 -3.40 18.87
N TYR A 866 -30.78 -3.63 17.71
CA TYR A 866 -29.38 -3.26 17.48
C TYR A 866 -29.25 -1.74 17.45
N THR A 867 -28.10 -1.22 17.88
CA THR A 867 -27.89 0.23 17.97
C THR A 867 -26.77 0.76 17.08
N GLY A 868 -26.11 -0.12 16.33
CA GLY A 868 -25.07 0.27 15.38
C GLY A 868 -25.65 0.86 14.11
N ASP A 869 -24.76 1.46 13.33
CA ASP A 869 -25.10 2.09 12.05
C ASP A 869 -25.66 1.09 11.04
N THR A 870 -26.51 1.60 10.15
CA THR A 870 -27.07 0.85 9.02
C THR A 870 -26.55 1.44 7.72
N SER A 871 -25.84 0.61 6.95
CA SER A 871 -25.30 0.96 5.64
C SER A 871 -25.97 0.14 4.54
N VAL A 872 -26.43 0.79 3.47
CA VAL A 872 -26.96 0.16 2.26
C VAL A 872 -26.05 0.55 1.10
N GLU A 873 -25.07 -0.31 0.82
CA GLU A 873 -24.08 -0.08 -0.23
C GLU A 873 -24.61 -0.43 -1.61
N ALA A 874 -25.46 -1.46 -1.72
CA ALA A 874 -26.11 -1.88 -2.96
C ALA A 874 -27.39 -2.70 -2.71
N GLY A 875 -28.28 -2.74 -3.70
CA GLY A 875 -29.53 -3.52 -3.66
C GLY A 875 -30.54 -2.95 -2.67
N ILE A 876 -31.48 -3.78 -2.20
CA ILE A 876 -32.60 -3.32 -1.35
C ILE A 876 -32.47 -3.89 0.06
N LEU A 877 -32.42 -3.02 1.06
CA LEU A 877 -32.69 -3.39 2.46
C LEU A 877 -34.12 -2.95 2.80
N SER A 878 -35.01 -3.89 3.09
CA SER A 878 -36.40 -3.63 3.46
C SER A 878 -36.62 -3.87 4.94
N MET A 879 -37.32 -2.95 5.59
CA MET A 879 -37.63 -3.00 7.03
C MET A 879 -39.14 -2.89 7.21
N ASN A 880 -39.74 -3.79 7.99
CA ASN A 880 -41.19 -3.81 8.22
C ASN A 880 -41.65 -3.07 9.49
N ASN A 881 -40.70 -2.53 10.26
CA ASN A 881 -40.93 -1.81 11.50
C ASN A 881 -39.89 -0.68 11.63
N ALA A 882 -40.22 0.34 12.42
CA ALA A 882 -39.26 1.34 12.90
C ALA A 882 -38.46 0.73 14.07
N PHE A 883 -37.15 0.55 13.89
CA PHE A 883 -36.27 -0.07 14.90
C PHE A 883 -34.84 0.50 14.89
N LEU A 884 -34.54 1.45 14.01
CA LEU A 884 -33.22 2.06 13.96
C LEU A 884 -33.00 2.86 15.25
N ALA A 885 -31.78 2.85 15.76
CA ALA A 885 -31.50 3.57 16.99
C ALA A 885 -31.38 5.08 16.73
N ASP A 886 -31.96 5.88 17.62
CA ASP A 886 -31.98 7.35 17.54
C ASP A 886 -30.59 8.00 17.39
N SER A 887 -29.53 7.35 17.89
CA SER A 887 -28.15 7.84 17.79
C SER A 887 -27.39 7.27 16.59
N SER A 888 -27.94 6.26 15.90
CA SER A 888 -27.28 5.58 14.79
C SER A 888 -27.27 6.44 13.54
N ALA A 889 -26.33 6.18 12.65
CA ALA A 889 -26.28 6.79 11.34
C ALA A 889 -26.76 5.82 10.25
N VAL A 890 -27.51 6.36 9.29
CA VAL A 890 -27.93 5.65 8.08
C VAL A 890 -27.09 6.12 6.90
N ARG A 891 -26.50 5.19 6.17
CA ARG A 891 -25.70 5.46 4.96
C ARG A 891 -26.32 4.73 3.77
N ILE A 892 -26.59 5.44 2.69
CA ILE A 892 -27.06 4.83 1.44
C ILE A 892 -26.14 5.28 0.31
N SER A 893 -25.45 4.34 -0.31
CA SER A 893 -24.56 4.59 -1.45
C SER A 893 -25.29 4.46 -2.78
N THR A 894 -24.63 4.87 -3.85
CA THR A 894 -25.15 4.72 -5.21
C THR A 894 -25.44 3.24 -5.50
N GLY A 895 -26.68 2.92 -5.87
CA GLY A 895 -27.13 1.55 -6.12
C GLY A 895 -27.80 0.87 -4.92
N GLY A 896 -27.81 1.50 -3.75
CA GLY A 896 -28.56 1.07 -2.57
C GLY A 896 -29.97 1.69 -2.49
N ILE A 897 -30.92 0.95 -1.93
CA ILE A 897 -32.27 1.41 -1.61
C ILE A 897 -32.61 0.97 -0.18
N LEU A 898 -33.05 1.91 0.65
CA LEU A 898 -33.70 1.62 1.92
C LEU A 898 -35.22 1.64 1.74
N ASP A 899 -35.84 0.48 1.86
CA ASP A 899 -37.28 0.30 1.73
C ASP A 899 -37.95 0.35 3.12
N LEU A 900 -38.57 1.50 3.42
CA LEU A 900 -39.27 1.77 4.68
C LEU A 900 -40.70 1.21 4.61
N ASN A 901 -40.81 -0.12 4.64
CA ASN A 901 -42.06 -0.84 4.49
C ASN A 901 -42.87 -0.93 5.80
N PHE A 902 -43.08 0.21 6.45
CA PHE A 902 -43.90 0.38 7.65
C PHE A 902 -44.69 1.69 7.60
N GLY A 903 -45.62 1.89 8.54
CA GLY A 903 -46.33 3.16 8.71
C GLY A 903 -45.71 4.01 9.82
N GLY A 904 -45.69 5.33 9.64
CA GLY A 904 -45.11 6.28 10.62
C GLY A 904 -43.67 6.65 10.31
N SER A 905 -42.93 7.11 11.33
CA SER A 905 -41.54 7.55 11.21
C SER A 905 -40.62 6.85 12.20
N ASP A 906 -39.38 6.57 11.77
CA ASP A 906 -38.26 6.13 12.62
C ASP A 906 -37.28 7.29 12.87
N ILE A 907 -36.50 7.27 13.96
CA ILE A 907 -35.57 8.34 14.33
C ILE A 907 -34.13 7.87 14.19
N VAL A 908 -33.27 8.73 13.63
CA VAL A 908 -31.82 8.46 13.51
C VAL A 908 -31.00 9.72 13.76
N GLY A 909 -29.73 9.54 14.12
CA GLY A 909 -28.86 10.64 14.49
C GLY A 909 -28.33 11.39 13.27
N SER A 910 -28.06 10.68 12.18
CA SER A 910 -27.60 11.28 10.92
C SER A 910 -27.92 10.42 9.70
N LEU A 911 -27.98 11.06 8.54
CA LEU A 911 -28.19 10.42 7.24
C LEU A 911 -27.10 10.86 6.27
N PHE A 912 -26.53 9.91 5.54
CA PHE A 912 -25.61 10.17 4.43
C PHE A 912 -26.14 9.51 3.15
N LEU A 913 -26.17 10.28 2.07
CA LEU A 913 -26.51 9.79 0.73
C LEU A 913 -25.30 9.99 -0.18
N ASN A 914 -24.78 8.91 -0.77
CA ASN A 914 -23.58 8.92 -1.61
C ASN A 914 -22.37 9.59 -0.94
N GLY A 915 -22.20 9.34 0.36
CA GLY A 915 -21.13 9.92 1.18
C GLY A 915 -21.39 11.35 1.68
N ALA A 916 -22.41 12.04 1.17
CA ALA A 916 -22.74 13.40 1.59
C ALA A 916 -23.71 13.40 2.79
N ALA A 917 -23.34 14.10 3.87
CA ALA A 917 -24.21 14.30 5.03
C ALA A 917 -25.46 15.10 4.65
N GLN A 918 -26.61 14.69 5.17
CA GLN A 918 -27.91 15.30 4.88
C GLN A 918 -28.42 16.14 6.04
N ALA A 919 -29.28 17.12 5.74
CA ALA A 919 -29.88 17.98 6.75
C ALA A 919 -30.87 17.22 7.65
N ASN A 920 -30.97 17.67 8.90
CA ASN A 920 -31.98 17.20 9.85
C ASN A 920 -33.40 17.46 9.32
N GLY A 921 -34.31 16.53 9.56
CA GLY A 921 -35.71 16.61 9.15
C GLY A 921 -36.29 15.28 8.67
N LEU A 922 -37.51 15.33 8.12
CA LEU A 922 -38.26 14.15 7.71
C LEU A 922 -37.93 13.77 6.26
N TRP A 923 -37.31 12.61 6.09
CA TRP A 923 -36.89 12.02 4.82
C TRP A 923 -37.79 10.85 4.42
N GLY A 924 -37.99 10.65 3.11
CA GLY A 924 -38.76 9.53 2.60
C GLY A 924 -38.68 9.37 1.09
N SER A 925 -39.47 8.43 0.58
CA SER A 925 -39.56 8.15 -0.86
C SER A 925 -40.11 9.33 -1.66
N LEU A 926 -39.91 9.33 -2.98
CA LEU A 926 -40.47 10.37 -3.87
C LEU A 926 -42.00 10.46 -3.76
N ALA A 927 -42.67 9.34 -3.49
CA ALA A 927 -44.12 9.24 -3.33
C ALA A 927 -44.61 9.61 -1.91
N SER A 928 -43.71 9.79 -0.93
CA SER A 928 -44.08 10.02 0.46
C SER A 928 -44.52 11.46 0.75
N SER A 929 -45.01 11.71 1.97
CA SER A 929 -45.29 13.05 2.51
C SER A 929 -44.07 13.75 3.12
N ALA A 930 -42.86 13.18 3.01
CA ALA A 930 -41.65 13.74 3.58
C ALA A 930 -41.31 15.13 3.03
N THR A 931 -40.73 15.98 3.88
CA THR A 931 -40.18 17.28 3.48
C THR A 931 -38.99 17.10 2.54
N PHE A 932 -38.11 16.15 2.87
CA PHE A 932 -36.96 15.78 2.04
C PHE A 932 -37.22 14.45 1.35
N LYS A 933 -36.99 14.39 0.05
CA LYS A 933 -37.32 13.21 -0.77
C LYS A 933 -36.11 12.72 -1.55
N SER A 934 -35.94 11.41 -1.61
CA SER A 934 -34.87 10.78 -2.39
C SER A 934 -35.36 9.51 -3.08
N PRO A 935 -34.89 9.21 -4.30
CA PRO A 935 -35.15 7.91 -4.96
C PRO A 935 -34.47 6.73 -4.25
N LEU A 936 -33.54 7.01 -3.32
CA LEU A 936 -32.87 5.99 -2.50
C LEU A 936 -33.76 5.45 -1.36
N PHE A 937 -34.97 6.01 -1.20
CA PHE A 937 -35.99 5.50 -0.29
C PHE A 937 -37.20 4.97 -1.07
N THR A 938 -37.74 3.84 -0.62
CA THR A 938 -39.06 3.33 -1.04
C THR A 938 -39.92 3.03 0.18
N GLY A 939 -41.18 2.64 -0.05
CA GLY A 939 -42.14 2.35 1.02
C GLY A 939 -42.89 3.59 1.54
N ASN A 940 -43.76 3.34 2.52
CA ASN A 940 -44.67 4.33 3.11
C ASN A 940 -44.11 5.00 4.37
N GLY A 941 -43.07 4.41 4.97
CA GLY A 941 -42.44 4.90 6.19
C GLY A 941 -41.56 6.12 5.93
N LEU A 942 -41.23 6.81 7.01
CA LEU A 942 -40.44 8.04 7.01
C LEU A 942 -39.23 7.89 7.95
N LEU A 943 -38.15 8.62 7.66
CA LEU A 943 -36.94 8.68 8.48
C LEU A 943 -36.75 10.10 9.02
N ASN A 944 -36.84 10.28 10.32
CA ASN A 944 -36.65 11.56 11.01
C ASN A 944 -35.20 11.71 11.45
N VAL A 945 -34.42 12.51 10.73
CA VAL A 945 -32.98 12.70 10.94
C VAL A 945 -32.74 13.83 11.95
N GLY A 946 -32.02 13.53 13.03
CA GLY A 946 -31.67 14.49 14.08
C GLY A 946 -32.86 14.97 14.92
N GLY A 947 -34.01 14.28 14.85
CA GLY A 947 -35.20 14.62 15.61
C GLY A 947 -35.16 14.06 17.03
N THR A 948 -35.72 14.80 17.99
CA THR A 948 -36.13 14.23 19.28
C THR A 948 -37.45 13.46 19.10
N PRO A 949 -37.76 12.44 19.92
CA PRO A 949 -39.04 11.72 19.86
C PRO A 949 -40.20 12.70 19.81
N LEU A 950 -40.97 12.68 18.72
CA LEU A 950 -42.17 13.51 18.57
C LEU A 950 -43.27 12.92 19.48
N GLY A 951 -43.20 13.25 20.76
CA GLY A 951 -44.29 13.06 21.70
C GLY A 951 -45.43 14.03 21.36
N ALA A 952 -46.48 13.49 20.75
CA ALA A 952 -47.88 13.94 20.84
C ALA A 952 -48.14 15.45 21.06
N LEU A 953 -48.15 16.25 19.99
CA LEU A 953 -49.12 17.33 19.85
C LEU A 953 -49.62 17.38 18.41
N ALA A 954 -50.87 16.95 18.25
CA ALA A 954 -51.59 16.99 17.00
C ALA A 954 -51.87 18.44 16.54
N ALA A 955 -51.69 18.64 15.24
CA ALA A 955 -52.43 19.55 14.38
C ALA A 955 -52.52 21.05 14.75
N VAL A 956 -51.76 21.88 14.05
CA VAL A 956 -52.26 23.12 13.45
C VAL A 956 -51.63 23.28 12.05
N PRO A 957 -52.40 23.45 10.96
CA PRO A 957 -51.86 23.80 9.66
C PRO A 957 -51.55 25.31 9.58
N GLU A 958 -50.38 25.63 9.01
CA GLU A 958 -49.91 26.94 8.49
C GLU A 958 -51.02 27.70 7.70
N PRO A 959 -51.01 29.06 7.59
CA PRO A 959 -49.81 29.81 7.17
C PRO A 959 -49.64 31.24 7.73
N ASN A 960 -48.40 31.72 7.79
CA ASN A 960 -47.91 33.02 7.28
C ASN A 960 -46.69 33.51 8.07
N ALA A 961 -45.51 33.47 7.45
CA ALA A 961 -44.42 34.40 7.78
C ALA A 961 -43.46 34.55 6.60
N LEU A 962 -43.94 35.17 5.52
CA LEU A 962 -43.08 35.91 4.62
C LEU A 962 -42.82 37.28 5.27
N ILE A 963 -41.56 37.73 5.24
CA ILE A 963 -41.07 39.11 5.46
C ILE A 963 -40.92 39.53 6.94
N LEU A 964 -39.70 39.43 7.47
CA LEU A 964 -38.93 40.62 7.88
C LEU A 964 -37.44 40.27 8.09
N ALA A 965 -36.62 40.60 7.08
CA ALA A 965 -35.18 40.73 7.22
C ALA A 965 -34.81 42.22 7.18
N ALA A 966 -33.71 42.55 7.85
CA ALA A 966 -32.97 43.81 7.88
C ALA A 966 -33.48 44.89 8.88
N MET A 967 -32.80 45.00 10.02
CA MET A 967 -31.96 46.16 10.40
C MET A 967 -31.64 46.11 11.91
N ALA A 968 -30.45 45.64 12.27
CA ALA A 968 -29.74 46.08 13.48
C ALA A 968 -28.25 45.71 13.34
N THR A 969 -27.48 46.68 12.86
CA THR A 969 -26.03 46.67 12.73
C THR A 969 -25.30 46.72 14.08
N LEU A 970 -24.18 46.00 14.12
CA LEU A 970 -22.90 46.33 14.74
C LEU A 970 -22.85 46.82 16.21
N GLY A 971 -22.09 46.07 16.99
CA GLY A 971 -21.04 46.66 17.83
C GLY A 971 -21.03 46.12 19.24
N LEU A 972 -20.16 45.15 19.52
CA LEU A 972 -19.57 45.00 20.85
C LEU A 972 -18.31 44.11 20.80
N ALA A 973 -17.16 44.74 20.54
CA ALA A 973 -15.86 44.20 20.92
C ALA A 973 -14.93 45.37 21.28
N GLY A 974 -14.57 45.44 22.55
CA GLY A 974 -13.51 46.31 23.06
C GLY A 974 -13.93 47.14 24.25
N PHE A 975 -13.69 46.65 25.48
CA PHE A 975 -12.78 47.35 26.39
C PHE A 975 -12.27 46.43 27.51
N ARG A 976 -11.01 46.71 27.86
CA ARG A 976 -10.00 45.96 28.61
C ARG A 976 -10.24 45.73 30.11
N ARG A 977 -9.64 44.61 30.58
CA ARG A 977 -8.79 44.40 31.78
C ARG A 977 -9.34 44.75 33.18
N ARG A 978 -9.33 43.76 34.09
CA ARG A 978 -8.21 43.45 35.01
C ARG A 978 -8.59 42.29 35.95
N SER A 979 -7.72 41.28 36.03
CA SER A 979 -7.67 40.30 37.11
C SER A 979 -7.27 40.96 38.44
N PRO A 980 -7.53 40.28 39.57
CA PRO A 980 -6.44 40.10 40.53
C PRO A 980 -6.31 38.64 40.98
N LEU A 981 -5.06 38.26 41.23
CA LEU A 981 -4.63 37.02 41.88
C LEU A 981 -4.17 37.37 43.31
N ALA A 982 -4.55 36.52 44.26
CA ALA A 982 -3.93 36.19 45.55
C ALA A 982 -3.77 37.24 46.66
N LEU A 983 -4.29 36.93 47.87
CA LEU A 983 -3.50 36.72 49.10
C LEU A 983 -4.40 36.24 50.28
N CYS A 984 -3.82 35.35 51.10
CA CYS A 984 -4.33 34.61 52.28
C CYS A 984 -5.09 33.30 52.02
#